data_AF-A0A8I1V4Q5-F1
#
_entry.id   AF-A0A8I1V4Q5-F1
#
_cell.length_a   1.000
_cell.length_b   1.000
_cell.length_c   1.000
_cell.angle_alpha   90.00
_cell.angle_beta   90.00
_cell.angle_gamma   90.00
#
_symmetry.space_group_name_H-M   'P 1'
#
loop_
_entity.id
_entity.type
_entity.pdbx_description
1 polymer ?
#
loop_
_entity_poly.entity_id
_entity_poly.type
_entity_poly.pdbx_seq_one_letter_code
_entity_poly.pdbx_strand_id
1 'polypeptide(L)'
;MTSPPTNHATNPSPRPVAQPASPSRQGSRGVRIAWGVAAGVMGLLLIGAVTLTQWDWNRAKPWLNQAASEASGRQFAVEGDLSASWHWPQPLEEGWHRWVPGVTVQGTQLVLQDPPGFVRPGKSAEPRPTASAEVARASLKLWPLLAREVVIDTLELSGPDISLARLRDGTNNWTLPPKDLADTKTRWTFSVHQLVARKGRLEYADATQDLDLTARVDTLPQETVMAPPQAAASSAASADVASGSPRYGVRFDVMGTLGKARIEGHGKAGSVLTLRDKQVNYPLQFTAKAGSVETAVQGILANPGALSGMDFQVMLKGASMADLYPLTGLVLPNTPAFQTQGRLQGSLQPGRAVWNYRDFTGTVGQSDLHGNLRFVSGAPRGKLSGAITSNQLRLADLGPVLGTATTAKAPAGRNGRVLPSAAFATDRWSNMDMDLKFSGQRVIRPDSLPLEDLSVHAVLDDAVLRLEPLHFGVAKGKIESKLVLDSRKRPLTVRMDTRVQNLRLAALFPEVELTRKSLGRLDGAIALNGQGNSVAQWLGTSNGEARLYVREGTLSRELLDRAALNVGSIVIGKLFGDDKEVQLRCAVADLAVREGVATVRTAKLSTNEAVVDVTGTIDMADERLNLSVKPASLEWKFFSLRTPLYVRGTLGKPDVGAEPGPLLLRAGAAIAAAVAAPAALALIPVTVPGADDDAQCAPLLAQATQPVKAGRANAPAARTPSR
;
A
#
# COMPACT_ATOMS: atom_id res chain seq x y z
N MET A 1 6.72 -59.01 75.80
CA MET A 1 7.29 -59.38 77.11
C MET A 1 7.40 -58.07 77.88
N THR A 2 6.80 -57.85 79.06
CA THR A 2 6.22 -58.76 80.07
C THR A 2 4.98 -58.16 80.76
N SER A 3 4.17 -59.02 81.39
CA SER A 3 3.05 -58.72 82.32
C SER A 3 3.53 -58.87 83.79
N PRO A 4 2.64 -58.93 84.81
CA PRO A 4 1.53 -58.04 85.20
C PRO A 4 2.00 -57.23 86.45
N PRO A 5 1.61 -57.42 87.75
CA PRO A 5 0.34 -57.85 88.43
C PRO A 5 -0.76 -56.76 88.32
N THR A 6 -2.03 -56.81 88.77
CA THR A 6 -2.91 -57.68 89.60
C THR A 6 -2.91 -57.52 91.13
N ASN A 7 -4.09 -57.17 91.68
CA ASN A 7 -4.89 -57.96 92.65
C ASN A 7 -6.12 -57.11 93.09
N HIS A 8 -7.35 -57.58 92.86
CA HIS A 8 -8.18 -58.44 93.72
C HIS A 8 -8.66 -57.77 95.02
N ALA A 9 -9.91 -57.93 95.49
CA ALA A 9 -11.14 -58.48 94.90
C ALA A 9 -12.31 -58.16 95.84
N THR A 10 -13.56 -58.17 95.37
CA THR A 10 -14.65 -58.96 95.99
C THR A 10 -15.89 -59.03 95.09
N ASN A 11 -16.63 -60.13 95.23
CA ASN A 11 -17.78 -60.58 94.44
C ASN A 11 -19.08 -60.34 95.26
N PRO A 12 -20.26 -60.94 94.96
CA PRO A 12 -21.11 -60.90 93.76
C PRO A 12 -22.55 -60.43 94.08
N SER A 13 -23.46 -60.32 93.08
CA SER A 13 -24.89 -60.77 93.13
C SER A 13 -25.75 -60.21 91.95
N PRO A 14 -26.92 -60.80 91.62
CA PRO A 14 -27.51 -60.69 90.26
C PRO A 14 -28.59 -59.61 90.05
N ARG A 15 -28.96 -59.45 88.76
CA ARG A 15 -29.88 -58.45 88.17
C ARG A 15 -31.30 -58.44 88.77
N PRO A 16 -31.96 -57.27 88.71
CA PRO A 16 -33.25 -57.19 88.01
C PRO A 16 -33.32 -56.05 86.97
N VAL A 17 -34.31 -56.12 86.08
CA VAL A 17 -34.57 -55.10 85.03
C VAL A 17 -35.26 -53.88 85.61
N ALA A 18 -34.85 -52.67 85.21
CA ALA A 18 -35.49 -51.41 85.58
C ALA A 18 -35.79 -50.52 84.36
N GLN A 19 -36.86 -49.73 84.48
CA GLN A 19 -37.53 -48.95 83.45
C GLN A 19 -36.79 -47.65 83.02
N PRO A 20 -37.17 -47.01 81.89
CA PRO A 20 -36.38 -45.91 81.31
C PRO A 20 -36.33 -44.66 82.19
N ALA A 21 -35.12 -44.15 82.43
CA ALA A 21 -34.92 -42.84 83.02
C ALA A 21 -35.31 -41.74 82.02
N SER A 22 -36.19 -40.83 82.44
CA SER A 22 -36.60 -39.67 81.66
C SER A 22 -35.47 -38.65 81.54
N PRO A 23 -35.27 -38.00 80.37
CA PRO A 23 -34.16 -37.08 80.17
C PRO A 23 -34.33 -35.81 81.02
N SER A 24 -33.31 -35.49 81.80
CA SER A 24 -33.25 -34.29 82.62
C SER A 24 -33.35 -33.01 81.76
N ARG A 25 -34.33 -32.15 82.07
CA ARG A 25 -34.51 -30.84 81.42
C ARG A 25 -33.40 -29.85 81.80
N GLN A 26 -32.22 -29.99 81.20
CA GLN A 26 -31.22 -28.93 81.10
C GLN A 26 -30.96 -28.62 79.63
N GLY A 27 -31.58 -27.56 79.11
CA GLY A 27 -31.44 -27.17 77.69
C GLY A 27 -32.40 -26.11 77.15
N SER A 28 -33.36 -25.60 77.94
CA SER A 28 -34.40 -24.70 77.41
C SER A 28 -34.07 -23.21 77.41
N ARG A 29 -33.13 -22.74 78.25
CA ARG A 29 -32.75 -21.30 78.28
C ARG A 29 -31.88 -20.91 77.08
N GLY A 30 -30.84 -21.67 76.75
CA GLY A 30 -29.99 -21.42 75.59
C GLY A 30 -30.78 -21.42 74.28
N VAL A 31 -31.66 -22.41 74.10
CA VAL A 31 -32.54 -22.51 72.92
C VAL A 31 -33.50 -21.32 72.83
N ARG A 32 -34.14 -20.89 73.94
CA ARG A 32 -35.04 -19.73 73.93
C ARG A 32 -34.32 -18.41 73.65
N ILE A 33 -33.09 -18.23 74.15
CA ILE A 33 -32.27 -17.06 73.82
C ILE A 33 -31.85 -17.09 72.35
N ALA A 34 -31.43 -18.25 71.82
CA ALA A 34 -31.10 -18.41 70.41
C ALA A 34 -32.29 -18.11 69.49
N TRP A 35 -33.49 -18.59 69.80
CA TRP A 35 -34.71 -18.25 69.06
C TRP A 35 -35.10 -16.78 69.19
N GLY A 36 -34.94 -16.16 70.37
CA GLY A 36 -35.18 -14.73 70.57
C GLY A 36 -34.22 -13.85 69.76
N VAL A 37 -32.93 -14.21 69.72
CA VAL A 37 -31.92 -13.53 68.89
C VAL A 37 -32.21 -13.76 67.40
N ALA A 38 -32.53 -14.98 66.98
CA ALA A 38 -32.87 -15.28 65.59
C ALA A 38 -34.13 -14.51 65.12
N ALA A 39 -35.19 -14.46 65.94
CA ALA A 39 -36.39 -13.69 65.64
C ALA A 39 -36.12 -12.17 65.64
N GLY A 40 -35.29 -11.67 66.55
CA GLY A 40 -34.87 -10.27 66.57
C GLY A 40 -34.06 -9.87 65.34
N VAL A 41 -33.09 -10.69 64.93
CA VAL A 41 -32.31 -10.51 63.69
C VAL A 41 -33.22 -10.58 62.46
N MET A 42 -34.14 -11.53 62.41
CA MET A 42 -35.08 -11.67 61.29
C MET A 42 -36.07 -10.50 61.20
N GLY A 43 -36.55 -9.99 62.34
CA GLY A 43 -37.34 -8.77 62.43
C GLY A 43 -36.56 -7.54 61.95
N LEU A 44 -35.30 -7.38 62.36
CA LEU A 44 -34.42 -6.31 61.88
C LEU A 44 -34.13 -6.41 60.37
N LEU A 45 -33.95 -7.62 59.83
CA LEU A 45 -33.79 -7.84 58.39
C LEU A 45 -35.06 -7.52 57.61
N LEU A 46 -36.25 -7.85 58.13
CA LEU A 46 -37.53 -7.49 57.52
C LEU A 46 -37.77 -5.97 57.55
N ILE A 47 -37.50 -5.30 58.68
CA ILE A 47 -37.57 -3.83 58.77
C ILE A 47 -36.56 -3.19 57.81
N GLY A 48 -35.33 -3.72 57.75
CA GLY A 48 -34.31 -3.30 56.78
C GLY A 48 -34.78 -3.44 55.33
N ALA A 49 -35.35 -4.59 54.97
CA ALA A 49 -35.89 -4.82 53.62
C ALA A 49 -37.03 -3.84 53.28
N VAL A 50 -38.00 -3.66 54.17
CA VAL A 50 -39.13 -2.72 53.97
C VAL A 50 -38.66 -1.27 53.88
N THR A 51 -37.67 -0.87 54.70
CA THR A 51 -37.10 0.48 54.60
C THR A 51 -36.32 0.69 53.31
N LEU A 52 -35.59 -0.31 52.81
CA LEU A 52 -34.86 -0.26 51.54
C LEU A 52 -35.77 -0.29 50.30
N THR A 53 -36.94 -0.92 50.35
CA THR A 53 -37.92 -0.88 49.25
C THR A 53 -38.69 0.44 49.20
N GLN A 54 -38.89 1.10 50.35
CA GLN A 54 -39.58 2.39 50.47
C GLN A 54 -38.63 3.61 50.50
N TRP A 55 -37.32 3.39 50.35
CA TRP A 55 -36.31 4.45 50.41
C TRP A 55 -36.32 5.34 49.16
N ASP A 56 -36.31 6.65 49.35
CA ASP A 56 -36.11 7.62 48.26
C ASP A 56 -34.63 7.65 47.83
N TRP A 57 -34.33 6.89 46.78
CA TRP A 57 -32.99 6.76 46.21
C TRP A 57 -32.42 8.07 45.66
N ASN A 58 -33.24 9.08 45.36
CA ASN A 58 -32.74 10.41 44.98
C ASN A 58 -31.91 11.05 46.11
N ARG A 59 -32.13 10.68 47.39
CA ARG A 59 -31.32 11.14 48.52
C ARG A 59 -29.87 10.65 48.49
N ALA A 60 -29.56 9.60 47.72
CA ALA A 60 -28.19 9.11 47.54
C ALA A 60 -27.39 9.92 46.49
N LYS A 61 -28.05 10.73 45.65
CA LYS A 61 -27.40 11.50 44.57
C LYS A 61 -26.25 12.39 45.04
N PRO A 62 -26.34 13.20 46.11
CA PRO A 62 -25.24 14.09 46.50
C PRO A 62 -23.96 13.32 46.85
N TRP A 63 -24.10 12.22 47.59
CA TRP A 63 -23.00 11.33 47.93
C TRP A 63 -22.41 10.63 46.70
N LEU A 64 -23.27 10.10 45.81
CA LEU A 64 -22.84 9.44 44.57
C LEU A 64 -22.10 10.42 43.64
N ASN A 65 -22.67 11.62 43.46
CA ASN A 65 -22.09 12.69 42.64
C ASN A 65 -20.71 13.09 43.17
N GLN A 66 -20.58 13.32 44.48
CA GLN A 66 -19.29 13.64 45.11
C GLN A 66 -18.29 12.49 44.96
N ALA A 67 -18.66 11.26 45.34
CA ALA A 67 -17.76 10.11 45.32
C ALA A 67 -17.26 9.78 43.90
N ALA A 68 -18.14 9.82 42.89
CA ALA A 68 -17.76 9.63 41.49
C ALA A 68 -16.94 10.81 40.95
N SER A 69 -17.19 12.04 41.40
CA SER A 69 -16.40 13.19 41.01
C SER A 69 -14.98 13.14 41.56
N GLU A 70 -14.83 12.81 42.85
CA GLU A 70 -13.53 12.61 43.51
C GLU A 70 -12.75 11.42 42.94
N ALA A 71 -13.44 10.36 42.50
CA ALA A 71 -12.80 9.18 41.92
C ALA A 71 -12.37 9.38 40.45
N SER A 72 -13.08 10.22 39.70
CA SER A 72 -12.76 10.52 38.28
C SER A 72 -11.90 11.77 38.10
N GLY A 73 -11.80 12.63 39.13
CA GLY A 73 -11.15 13.95 39.06
C GLY A 73 -11.94 14.96 38.22
N ARG A 74 -13.25 14.77 38.05
CA ARG A 74 -14.12 15.51 37.11
C ARG A 74 -15.49 15.70 37.73
N GLN A 75 -16.29 16.64 37.22
CA GLN A 75 -17.67 16.78 37.69
C GLN A 75 -18.54 15.66 37.10
N PHE A 76 -19.10 14.83 37.98
CA PHE A 76 -20.11 13.82 37.66
C PHE A 76 -21.44 14.15 38.34
N ALA A 77 -22.54 14.06 37.60
CA ALA A 77 -23.89 14.27 38.10
C ALA A 77 -24.88 13.23 37.54
N VAL A 78 -25.77 12.76 38.40
CA VAL A 78 -27.06 12.17 38.01
C VAL A 78 -28.11 13.29 38.08
N GLU A 79 -28.46 13.86 36.93
CA GLU A 79 -29.39 15.00 36.82
C GLU A 79 -30.86 14.55 36.90
N GLY A 80 -31.17 13.43 36.23
CA GLY A 80 -32.48 12.78 36.24
C GLY A 80 -32.66 11.85 37.45
N ASP A 81 -33.75 11.08 37.51
CA ASP A 81 -34.09 10.24 38.67
C ASP A 81 -33.12 9.07 38.91
N LEU A 82 -32.90 8.76 40.19
CA LEU A 82 -32.23 7.56 40.66
C LEU A 82 -33.25 6.70 41.42
N SER A 83 -33.44 5.45 40.97
CA SER A 83 -34.35 4.48 41.56
C SER A 83 -33.72 3.10 41.66
N ALA A 84 -34.31 2.22 42.48
CA ALA A 84 -33.92 0.81 42.55
C ALA A 84 -35.16 -0.07 42.54
N SER A 85 -35.15 -1.12 41.71
CA SER A 85 -36.18 -2.16 41.68
C SER A 85 -35.63 -3.46 42.25
N TRP A 86 -36.46 -4.15 43.02
CA TRP A 86 -36.12 -5.40 43.68
C TRP A 86 -36.80 -6.57 42.97
N HIS A 87 -36.03 -7.59 42.62
CA HIS A 87 -36.53 -8.79 41.92
C HIS A 87 -36.32 -10.02 42.79
N TRP A 88 -37.42 -10.71 43.10
CA TRP A 88 -37.48 -11.91 43.92
C TRP A 88 -38.78 -12.70 43.65
N PRO A 89 -38.76 -14.04 43.62
CA PRO A 89 -37.57 -14.90 43.52
C PRO A 89 -36.89 -14.75 42.15
N GLN A 90 -35.58 -15.02 42.04
CA GLN A 90 -34.88 -14.90 40.74
C GLN A 90 -35.49 -15.85 39.71
N PRO A 91 -35.78 -15.39 38.47
CA PRO A 91 -36.34 -16.26 37.44
C PRO A 91 -35.29 -17.16 36.76
N LEU A 92 -34.00 -16.83 36.87
CA LEU A 92 -32.89 -17.43 36.12
C LEU A 92 -31.87 -18.22 36.97
N GLU A 93 -32.10 -18.34 38.29
CA GLU A 93 -31.19 -19.09 39.19
C GLU A 93 -31.85 -20.35 39.75
N GLU A 94 -31.05 -21.38 39.96
CA GLU A 94 -31.46 -22.67 40.54
C GLU A 94 -31.00 -22.80 42.00
N GLY A 95 -31.56 -23.79 42.72
CA GLY A 95 -31.19 -24.07 44.11
C GLY A 95 -31.58 -22.94 45.09
N TRP A 96 -30.74 -22.71 46.11
CA TRP A 96 -31.05 -21.74 47.17
C TRP A 96 -30.83 -20.28 46.74
N HIS A 97 -30.00 -20.03 45.72
CA HIS A 97 -29.63 -18.69 45.28
C HIS A 97 -30.85 -17.90 44.77
N ARG A 98 -31.82 -18.61 44.16
CA ARG A 98 -33.12 -18.09 43.73
C ARG A 98 -33.88 -17.28 44.80
N TRP A 99 -33.66 -17.59 46.07
CA TRP A 99 -34.30 -16.92 47.21
C TRP A 99 -33.57 -15.67 47.69
N VAL A 100 -32.41 -15.34 47.12
CA VAL A 100 -31.68 -14.09 47.38
C VAL A 100 -32.32 -12.98 46.54
N PRO A 101 -32.80 -11.87 47.16
CA PRO A 101 -33.28 -10.71 46.41
C PRO A 101 -32.16 -10.14 45.55
N GLY A 102 -32.51 -9.75 44.32
CA GLY A 102 -31.63 -9.01 43.44
C GLY A 102 -32.10 -7.56 43.38
N VAL A 103 -31.18 -6.64 43.13
CA VAL A 103 -31.50 -5.23 42.98
C VAL A 103 -30.98 -4.72 41.65
N THR A 104 -31.86 -4.07 40.89
CA THR A 104 -31.51 -3.33 39.67
C THR A 104 -31.62 -1.85 39.98
N VAL A 105 -30.50 -1.15 40.00
CA VAL A 105 -30.43 0.31 40.20
C VAL A 105 -30.52 0.98 38.83
N GLN A 106 -31.39 1.97 38.68
CA GLN A 106 -31.54 2.77 37.46
C GLN A 106 -31.29 4.25 37.76
N GLY A 107 -30.36 4.87 37.03
CA GLY A 107 -30.21 6.33 36.96
C GLY A 107 -30.64 6.84 35.58
N THR A 108 -31.18 8.06 35.49
CA THR A 108 -31.43 8.76 34.22
C THR A 108 -30.65 10.08 34.15
N GLN A 109 -30.31 10.51 32.92
CA GLN A 109 -29.50 11.70 32.64
C GLN A 109 -28.20 11.73 33.47
N LEU A 110 -27.32 10.75 33.22
CA LEU A 110 -25.98 10.73 33.81
C LEU A 110 -25.04 11.59 32.97
N VAL A 111 -24.22 12.42 33.61
CA VAL A 111 -23.31 13.36 32.93
C VAL A 111 -21.94 13.34 33.61
N LEU A 112 -20.87 13.23 32.82
CA LEU A 112 -19.46 13.37 33.22
C LEU A 112 -18.81 14.46 32.37
N GLN A 113 -18.45 15.57 33.01
CA GLN A 113 -17.90 16.74 32.34
C GLN A 113 -16.45 16.56 31.87
N ASP A 114 -16.06 17.42 30.93
CA ASP A 114 -14.66 17.57 30.50
C ASP A 114 -13.73 18.01 31.64
N PRO A 115 -12.40 17.77 31.52
CA PRO A 115 -11.46 18.26 32.51
C PRO A 115 -11.51 19.80 32.59
N PRO A 116 -11.29 20.40 33.78
CA PRO A 116 -11.36 21.85 33.94
C PRO A 116 -10.46 22.61 32.95
N GLY A 117 -11.05 23.56 32.21
CA GLY A 117 -10.33 24.37 31.23
C GLY A 117 -10.03 23.68 29.89
N PHE A 118 -10.52 22.45 29.66
CA PHE A 118 -10.32 21.76 28.38
C PHE A 118 -11.16 22.37 27.27
N VAL A 119 -10.51 22.91 26.23
CA VAL A 119 -11.16 23.45 25.03
C VAL A 119 -11.00 22.47 23.88
N ARG A 120 -12.11 22.05 23.29
CA ARG A 120 -12.14 21.02 22.22
C ARG A 120 -11.65 21.59 20.87
N PRO A 121 -10.97 20.78 20.05
CA PRO A 121 -10.51 21.20 18.72
C PRO A 121 -11.61 21.08 17.66
N GLY A 122 -11.48 21.85 16.58
CA GLY A 122 -12.23 21.65 15.33
C GLY A 122 -13.73 21.92 15.44
N LYS A 123 -14.53 21.13 14.72
CA LYS A 123 -16.01 21.26 14.72
C LYS A 123 -16.66 20.79 16.02
N SER A 124 -15.91 20.07 16.85
CA SER A 124 -16.31 19.62 18.19
C SER A 124 -16.15 20.69 19.26
N ALA A 125 -15.83 21.95 18.90
CA ALA A 125 -15.56 23.06 19.83
C ALA A 125 -16.73 23.49 20.74
N GLU A 126 -17.94 23.00 20.50
CA GLU A 126 -19.10 23.27 21.37
C GLU A 126 -18.91 22.67 22.77
N PRO A 127 -19.27 23.40 23.85
CA PRO A 127 -19.28 22.84 25.20
C PRO A 127 -20.26 21.66 25.30
N ARG A 128 -19.74 20.46 25.59
CA ARG A 128 -20.50 19.24 25.84
C ARG A 128 -19.75 18.39 26.89
N PRO A 129 -20.39 17.45 27.59
CA PRO A 129 -19.70 16.53 28.50
C PRO A 129 -18.73 15.58 27.78
N THR A 130 -17.75 15.01 28.50
CA THR A 130 -16.92 13.90 27.98
C THR A 130 -17.77 12.64 27.75
N ALA A 131 -18.71 12.37 28.67
CA ALA A 131 -19.62 11.25 28.55
C ALA A 131 -20.97 11.56 29.19
N SER A 132 -22.05 11.08 28.59
CA SER A 132 -23.39 11.12 29.16
C SER A 132 -24.18 9.86 28.79
N ALA A 133 -25.25 9.55 29.54
CA ALA A 133 -26.19 8.48 29.19
C ALA A 133 -27.63 8.87 29.57
N GLU A 134 -28.58 8.60 28.67
CA GLU A 134 -30.01 8.83 28.92
C GLU A 134 -30.51 8.00 30.11
N VAL A 135 -30.15 6.71 30.13
CA VAL A 135 -30.48 5.76 31.19
C VAL A 135 -29.32 4.79 31.41
N ALA A 136 -28.95 4.56 32.67
CA ALA A 136 -28.05 3.49 33.08
C ALA A 136 -28.77 2.55 34.06
N ARG A 137 -28.79 1.24 33.77
CA ARG A 137 -29.31 0.19 34.66
C ARG A 137 -28.19 -0.76 35.07
N ALA A 138 -28.02 -0.98 36.36
CA ALA A 138 -27.05 -1.92 36.91
C ALA A 138 -27.76 -2.98 37.76
N SER A 139 -27.71 -4.24 37.31
CA SER A 139 -28.13 -5.39 38.12
C SER A 139 -26.98 -5.81 39.05
N LEU A 140 -27.22 -5.74 40.36
CA LEU A 140 -26.22 -5.99 41.40
C LEU A 140 -26.45 -7.33 42.09
N LYS A 141 -25.38 -8.11 42.27
CA LYS A 141 -25.41 -9.31 43.13
C LYS A 141 -25.14 -8.88 44.57
N LEU A 142 -26.07 -9.19 45.48
CA LEU A 142 -25.98 -8.76 46.89
C LEU A 142 -25.02 -9.62 47.73
N TRP A 143 -24.90 -10.92 47.43
CA TRP A 143 -24.09 -11.84 48.24
C TRP A 143 -22.58 -11.48 48.28
N PRO A 144 -21.93 -11.12 47.16
CA PRO A 144 -20.52 -10.71 47.16
C PRO A 144 -20.22 -9.47 48.03
N LEU A 145 -21.22 -8.64 48.36
CA LEU A 145 -21.04 -7.46 49.23
C LEU A 145 -20.56 -7.85 50.63
N LEU A 146 -20.91 -9.06 51.11
CA LEU A 146 -20.42 -9.61 52.38
C LEU A 146 -18.89 -9.88 52.35
N ALA A 147 -18.36 -10.23 51.18
CA ALA A 147 -16.93 -10.40 50.92
C ALA A 147 -16.24 -9.06 50.55
N ARG A 148 -16.97 -7.94 50.59
CA ARG A 148 -16.57 -6.61 50.10
C ARG A 148 -16.33 -6.55 48.59
N GLU A 149 -17.06 -7.34 47.81
CA GLU A 149 -17.04 -7.27 46.35
C GLU A 149 -18.37 -6.68 45.83
N VAL A 150 -18.27 -5.65 44.99
CA VAL A 150 -19.40 -5.10 44.24
C VAL A 150 -19.40 -5.71 42.85
N VAL A 151 -20.28 -6.69 42.63
CA VAL A 151 -20.47 -7.36 41.33
C VAL A 151 -21.68 -6.77 40.62
N ILE A 152 -21.45 -6.05 39.52
CA ILE A 152 -22.49 -5.73 38.54
C ILE A 152 -22.56 -6.88 37.54
N ASP A 153 -23.69 -7.58 37.52
CA ASP A 153 -23.89 -8.70 36.60
C ASP A 153 -24.15 -8.19 35.17
N THR A 154 -25.10 -7.26 35.01
CA THR A 154 -25.36 -6.56 33.75
C THR A 154 -25.44 -5.05 33.99
N LEU A 155 -24.65 -4.30 33.23
CA LEU A 155 -24.74 -2.85 33.07
C LEU A 155 -25.35 -2.54 31.69
N GLU A 156 -26.57 -2.03 31.65
CA GLU A 156 -27.22 -1.55 30.43
C GLU A 156 -27.16 -0.03 30.36
N LEU A 157 -26.60 0.52 29.28
CA LEU A 157 -26.55 1.94 28.97
C LEU A 157 -27.40 2.22 27.73
N SER A 158 -28.42 3.06 27.88
CA SER A 158 -29.26 3.54 26.78
C SER A 158 -28.87 4.97 26.41
N GLY A 159 -28.67 5.21 25.11
CA GLY A 159 -28.16 6.48 24.60
C GLY A 159 -26.85 6.96 25.24
N PRO A 160 -25.81 6.11 25.43
CA PRO A 160 -24.52 6.60 25.89
C PRO A 160 -23.88 7.44 24.78
N ASP A 161 -23.61 8.72 25.05
CA ASP A 161 -22.87 9.62 24.17
C ASP A 161 -21.50 9.90 24.80
N ILE A 162 -20.44 9.56 24.09
CA ILE A 162 -19.05 9.69 24.54
C ILE A 162 -18.32 10.57 23.54
N SER A 163 -17.74 11.68 23.99
CA SER A 163 -17.08 12.65 23.12
C SER A 163 -15.62 12.80 23.53
N LEU A 164 -14.73 12.21 22.72
CA LEU A 164 -13.29 12.11 22.98
C LEU A 164 -12.52 13.11 22.11
N ALA A 165 -11.54 13.81 22.69
CA ALA A 165 -10.76 14.82 22.02
C ALA A 165 -9.29 14.82 22.46
N ARG A 166 -8.38 14.95 21.48
CA ARG A 166 -6.93 15.16 21.68
C ARG A 166 -6.46 16.44 20.98
N LEU A 167 -5.68 17.22 21.72
CA LEU A 167 -5.04 18.46 21.28
C LEU A 167 -3.64 18.20 20.72
N ARG A 168 -3.07 19.18 20.01
CA ARG A 168 -1.77 19.06 19.31
C ARG A 168 -0.56 18.90 20.22
N ASP A 169 -0.69 19.25 21.49
CA ASP A 169 0.28 19.03 22.56
C ASP A 169 0.22 17.61 23.16
N GLY A 170 -0.76 16.79 22.74
CA GLY A 170 -1.03 15.45 23.28
C GLY A 170 -2.02 15.41 24.44
N THR A 171 -2.43 16.57 24.97
CA THR A 171 -3.45 16.69 26.02
C THR A 171 -4.77 16.12 25.51
N ASN A 172 -5.46 15.35 26.34
CA ASN A 172 -6.69 14.65 25.94
C ASN A 172 -7.72 14.61 27.07
N ASN A 173 -9.00 14.47 26.71
CA ASN A 173 -10.10 14.46 27.67
C ASN A 173 -10.52 13.06 28.15
N TRP A 174 -9.78 11.98 27.90
CA TRP A 174 -10.14 10.63 28.41
C TRP A 174 -9.18 10.07 29.46
N THR A 175 -7.99 10.65 29.59
CA THR A 175 -7.08 10.30 30.68
C THR A 175 -7.68 10.80 32.00
N LEU A 176 -7.82 9.89 32.97
CA LEU A 176 -8.20 10.24 34.34
C LEU A 176 -6.93 10.39 35.18
N PRO A 177 -6.81 11.43 36.04
CA PRO A 177 -5.65 11.59 36.89
C PRO A 177 -5.56 10.42 37.89
N PRO A 178 -4.39 9.77 38.04
CA PRO A 178 -4.21 8.75 39.06
C PRO A 178 -4.30 9.40 40.45
N LYS A 179 -5.16 8.86 41.32
CA LYS A 179 -5.19 9.21 42.74
C LYS A 179 -3.96 8.59 43.43
N ASP A 180 -3.36 9.31 44.39
CA ASP A 180 -2.20 8.82 45.14
C ASP A 180 -2.52 7.52 45.88
N LEU A 181 -2.04 6.41 45.32
CA LEU A 181 -2.21 5.05 45.83
C LEU A 181 -1.56 4.81 47.20
N ALA A 182 -0.79 5.78 47.71
CA ALA A 182 -0.15 5.74 49.01
C ALA A 182 -1.15 5.79 50.19
N ASP A 183 -2.32 6.45 50.02
CA ASP A 183 -3.22 6.77 51.13
C ASP A 183 -4.62 6.15 51.03
N THR A 184 -4.84 5.19 50.10
CA THR A 184 -6.11 4.45 50.03
C THR A 184 -5.93 2.94 49.90
N LYS A 185 -5.95 2.24 51.05
CA LYS A 185 -6.24 0.79 51.11
C LYS A 185 -7.72 0.55 50.78
N THR A 186 -8.08 0.62 49.49
CA THR A 186 -9.43 0.33 49.00
C THR A 186 -9.81 -1.10 49.36
N ARG A 187 -10.68 -1.27 50.37
CA ARG A 187 -11.08 -2.58 50.91
C ARG A 187 -12.14 -3.30 50.07
N TRP A 188 -12.59 -2.68 48.98
CA TRP A 188 -13.67 -3.16 48.13
C TRP A 188 -13.15 -3.47 46.73
N THR A 189 -13.52 -4.62 46.18
CA THR A 189 -13.32 -4.97 44.77
C THR A 189 -14.57 -4.63 43.95
N PHE A 190 -14.40 -4.36 42.66
CA PHE A 190 -15.49 -3.99 41.75
C PHE A 190 -15.33 -4.71 40.41
N SER A 191 -16.37 -5.44 40.00
CA SER A 191 -16.41 -6.23 38.77
C SER A 191 -17.70 -5.94 37.99
N VAL A 192 -17.60 -5.98 36.66
CA VAL A 192 -18.73 -5.85 35.73
C VAL A 192 -18.65 -7.02 34.76
N HIS A 193 -19.63 -7.91 34.77
CA HIS A 193 -19.60 -9.11 33.91
C HIS A 193 -20.07 -8.81 32.48
N GLN A 194 -21.18 -8.09 32.33
CA GLN A 194 -21.77 -7.77 31.03
C GLN A 194 -22.04 -6.26 30.88
N LEU A 195 -21.71 -5.72 29.70
CA LEU A 195 -22.00 -4.34 29.31
C LEU A 195 -22.84 -4.34 28.03
N VAL A 196 -24.03 -3.76 28.10
CA VAL A 196 -24.97 -3.63 26.99
C VAL A 196 -25.14 -2.14 26.67
N ALA A 197 -24.58 -1.67 25.57
CA ALA A 197 -24.83 -0.34 25.03
C ALA A 197 -25.93 -0.41 23.96
N ARG A 198 -26.92 0.48 24.05
CA ARG A 198 -27.97 0.65 23.02
C ARG A 198 -28.00 2.09 22.54
N LYS A 199 -28.07 2.29 21.22
CA LYS A 199 -28.03 3.60 20.56
C LYS A 199 -26.81 4.44 20.98
N GLY A 200 -25.67 3.80 21.20
CA GLY A 200 -24.46 4.49 21.62
C GLY A 200 -23.92 5.41 20.53
N ARG A 201 -23.35 6.54 20.93
CA ARG A 201 -22.62 7.49 20.10
C ARG A 201 -21.21 7.67 20.67
N LEU A 202 -20.22 7.66 19.79
CA LEU A 202 -18.82 7.91 20.12
C LEU A 202 -18.27 8.93 19.13
N GLU A 203 -17.95 10.13 19.59
CA GLU A 203 -17.19 11.12 18.83
C GLU A 203 -15.70 11.02 19.19
N TYR A 204 -14.82 11.15 18.19
CA TYR A 204 -13.38 11.17 18.38
C TYR A 204 -12.74 12.24 17.48
N ALA A 205 -12.16 13.26 18.11
CA ALA A 205 -11.43 14.34 17.44
C ALA A 205 -9.93 14.31 17.80
N ASP A 206 -9.04 14.32 16.81
CA ASP A 206 -7.59 14.36 17.01
C ASP A 206 -6.96 15.48 16.18
N ALA A 207 -6.58 16.56 16.86
CA ALA A 207 -5.98 17.75 16.23
C ALA A 207 -4.56 17.52 15.69
N THR A 208 -3.94 16.38 16.02
CA THR A 208 -2.61 15.96 15.52
C THR A 208 -2.73 15.29 14.15
N GLN A 209 -3.79 14.52 13.94
CA GLN A 209 -4.05 13.78 12.70
C GLN A 209 -5.02 14.50 11.75
N ASP A 210 -5.62 15.61 12.18
CA ASP A 210 -6.72 16.29 11.47
C ASP A 210 -7.92 15.34 11.26
N LEU A 211 -8.25 14.60 12.32
CA LEU A 211 -9.26 13.53 12.34
C LEU A 211 -10.48 13.96 13.16
N ASP A 212 -11.66 13.76 12.60
CA ASP A 212 -12.97 13.98 13.23
C ASP A 212 -13.88 12.81 12.84
N LEU A 213 -14.28 11.99 13.82
CA LEU A 213 -15.09 10.78 13.63
C LEU A 213 -16.31 10.81 14.54
N THR A 214 -17.44 10.35 14.00
CA THR A 214 -18.63 9.96 14.76
C THR A 214 -18.95 8.51 14.46
N ALA A 215 -18.97 7.66 15.48
CA ALA A 215 -19.41 6.28 15.42
C ALA A 215 -20.73 6.09 16.19
N ARG A 216 -21.63 5.28 15.64
CA ARG A 216 -22.76 4.69 16.38
C ARG A 216 -22.39 3.27 16.78
N VAL A 217 -22.73 2.87 18.00
CA VAL A 217 -22.33 1.57 18.55
C VAL A 217 -23.51 0.92 19.28
N ASP A 218 -23.75 -0.36 19.00
CA ASP A 218 -24.70 -1.19 19.74
C ASP A 218 -24.03 -2.52 20.14
N THR A 219 -24.31 -2.98 21.36
CA THR A 219 -23.98 -4.35 21.78
C THR A 219 -24.83 -5.34 21.00
N LEU A 220 -24.19 -6.36 20.42
CA LEU A 220 -24.85 -7.47 19.75
C LEU A 220 -25.42 -8.44 20.81
N PRO A 221 -26.60 -9.04 20.60
CA PRO A 221 -27.06 -10.15 21.41
C PRO A 221 -26.01 -11.27 21.38
N GLN A 222 -25.64 -11.79 22.55
CA GLN A 222 -24.89 -13.04 22.59
C GLN A 222 -25.82 -14.15 22.11
N GLU A 223 -25.46 -14.79 20.99
CA GLU A 223 -26.05 -16.08 20.63
C GLU A 223 -25.63 -17.11 21.68
N THR A 224 -26.48 -17.31 22.69
CA THR A 224 -26.46 -18.51 23.52
C THR A 224 -26.80 -19.70 22.63
N VAL A 225 -25.77 -20.26 21.99
CA VAL A 225 -25.83 -21.62 21.48
C VAL A 225 -26.14 -22.51 22.68
N MET A 226 -27.36 -23.04 22.73
CA MET A 226 -27.72 -24.13 23.63
C MET A 226 -26.74 -25.26 23.37
N ALA A 227 -25.76 -25.43 24.26
CA ALA A 227 -24.93 -26.61 24.24
C ALA A 227 -25.84 -27.83 24.43
N PRO A 228 -25.76 -28.86 23.58
CA PRO A 228 -26.46 -30.11 23.87
C PRO A 228 -25.99 -30.65 25.23
N PRO A 229 -26.85 -31.29 26.03
CA PRO A 229 -26.50 -31.73 27.38
C PRO A 229 -25.23 -32.59 27.36
N GLN A 230 -24.27 -32.23 28.20
CA GLN A 230 -22.98 -32.90 28.25
C GLN A 230 -23.14 -34.36 28.69
N ALA A 231 -22.77 -35.31 27.82
CA ALA A 231 -22.35 -36.62 28.28
C ALA A 231 -21.00 -36.50 29.02
N ALA A 232 -20.84 -37.26 30.10
CA ALA A 232 -19.81 -36.97 31.11
C ALA A 232 -18.36 -37.27 30.66
N ALA A 233 -17.48 -36.39 31.11
CA ALA A 233 -16.09 -36.61 31.52
C ALA A 233 -15.20 -37.61 30.74
N SER A 234 -14.14 -37.08 30.13
CA SER A 234 -12.79 -37.60 30.38
C SER A 234 -11.78 -36.46 30.37
N SER A 235 -10.69 -36.62 31.14
CA SER A 235 -9.70 -35.57 31.39
C SER A 235 -8.38 -35.88 30.70
N ALA A 236 -7.87 -34.92 29.93
CA ALA A 236 -6.46 -34.79 29.60
C ALA A 236 -6.16 -33.34 29.22
N ALA A 237 -5.04 -32.80 29.68
CA ALA A 237 -4.64 -31.45 29.34
C ALA A 237 -3.97 -31.42 27.96
N SER A 238 -4.59 -30.74 27.00
CA SER A 238 -3.89 -30.16 25.85
C SER A 238 -4.31 -28.70 25.70
N ALA A 239 -3.32 -27.81 25.56
CA ALA A 239 -3.54 -26.40 25.27
C ALA A 239 -3.77 -26.22 23.76
N ASP A 240 -4.87 -26.80 23.26
CA ASP A 240 -5.17 -26.77 21.83
C ASP A 240 -5.89 -25.48 21.43
N VAL A 241 -5.28 -24.78 20.47
CA VAL A 241 -5.84 -23.61 19.79
C VAL A 241 -6.95 -24.09 18.85
N ALA A 242 -8.17 -24.21 19.38
CA ALA A 242 -9.30 -24.77 18.65
C ALA A 242 -10.41 -23.74 18.35
N SER A 243 -10.45 -23.32 17.07
CA SER A 243 -11.68 -23.37 16.25
C SER A 243 -12.98 -22.70 16.74
N GLY A 244 -12.90 -21.64 17.55
CA GLY A 244 -14.05 -20.79 17.84
C GLY A 244 -14.26 -19.73 16.75
N SER A 245 -15.45 -19.69 16.13
CA SER A 245 -15.86 -18.58 15.25
C SER A 245 -15.69 -17.23 15.97
N PRO A 246 -15.20 -16.15 15.31
CA PRO A 246 -14.96 -14.87 15.97
C PRO A 246 -16.22 -14.34 16.67
N ARG A 247 -16.18 -14.27 18.01
CA ARG A 247 -17.29 -13.76 18.83
C ARG A 247 -17.29 -12.24 18.85
N TYR A 248 -18.03 -11.64 17.91
CA TYR A 248 -18.30 -10.21 17.93
C TYR A 248 -19.29 -9.87 19.05
N GLY A 249 -18.99 -8.82 19.83
CA GLY A 249 -19.82 -8.32 20.92
C GLY A 249 -20.47 -6.97 20.62
N VAL A 250 -19.99 -6.21 19.63
CA VAL A 250 -20.58 -4.95 19.19
C VAL A 250 -20.68 -4.87 17.67
N ARG A 251 -21.67 -4.12 17.19
CA ARG A 251 -21.73 -3.56 15.83
C ARG A 251 -21.45 -2.06 15.89
N PHE A 252 -20.88 -1.51 14.82
CA PHE A 252 -20.67 -0.08 14.71
C PHE A 252 -20.86 0.43 13.28
N ASP A 253 -21.31 1.67 13.17
CA ASP A 253 -21.36 2.46 11.94
C ASP A 253 -20.53 3.73 12.16
N VAL A 254 -19.59 4.07 11.29
CA VAL A 254 -18.67 5.21 11.45
C VAL A 254 -18.75 6.16 10.26
N MET A 255 -18.68 7.47 10.54
CA MET A 255 -18.60 8.53 9.54
C MET A 255 -17.72 9.67 10.05
N GLY A 256 -17.09 10.43 9.15
CA GLY A 256 -16.25 11.56 9.55
C GLY A 256 -15.33 12.07 8.46
N THR A 257 -14.21 12.67 8.86
CA THR A 257 -13.17 13.20 7.97
C THR A 257 -11.77 12.96 8.54
N LEU A 258 -10.83 12.59 7.66
CA LEU A 258 -9.38 12.61 7.91
C LEU A 258 -8.74 13.58 6.91
N GLY A 259 -8.32 14.74 7.40
CA GLY A 259 -8.00 15.90 6.57
C GLY A 259 -9.15 16.25 5.63
N LYS A 260 -8.91 16.12 4.33
CA LYS A 260 -9.93 16.37 3.28
C LYS A 260 -10.70 15.11 2.86
N ALA A 261 -10.31 13.92 3.31
CA ALA A 261 -10.96 12.67 2.93
C ALA A 261 -12.17 12.42 3.83
N ARG A 262 -13.37 12.30 3.24
CA ARG A 262 -14.55 11.81 3.95
C ARG A 262 -14.38 10.32 4.24
N ILE A 263 -14.61 9.94 5.50
CA ILE A 263 -14.63 8.56 5.98
C ILE A 263 -16.09 8.12 6.16
N GLU A 264 -16.40 6.91 5.72
CA GLU A 264 -17.64 6.20 6.03
C GLU A 264 -17.36 4.69 6.12
N GLY A 265 -18.05 3.97 7.00
CA GLY A 265 -17.83 2.54 7.17
C GLY A 265 -18.78 1.90 8.18
N HIS A 266 -18.77 0.58 8.23
CA HIS A 266 -19.55 -0.20 9.19
C HIS A 266 -18.85 -1.52 9.49
N GLY A 267 -19.12 -2.09 10.67
CA GLY A 267 -18.42 -3.28 11.12
C GLY A 267 -18.95 -3.90 12.39
N LYS A 268 -18.20 -4.90 12.85
CA LYS A 268 -18.40 -5.68 14.06
C LYS A 268 -17.06 -5.83 14.78
N ALA A 269 -17.09 -5.80 16.10
CA ALA A 269 -15.88 -5.93 16.91
C ALA A 269 -16.17 -6.75 18.19
N GLY A 270 -15.12 -7.14 18.91
CA GLY A 270 -15.23 -7.83 20.19
C GLY A 270 -15.99 -7.04 21.27
N SER A 271 -16.38 -7.71 22.36
CA SER A 271 -17.04 -7.06 23.50
C SER A 271 -16.16 -5.93 24.09
N VAL A 272 -16.77 -4.80 24.44
CA VAL A 272 -16.06 -3.63 24.99
C VAL A 272 -15.30 -3.97 26.28
N LEU A 273 -15.85 -4.87 27.12
CA LEU A 273 -15.23 -5.21 28.40
C LEU A 273 -13.88 -5.94 28.26
N THR A 274 -13.65 -6.70 27.18
CA THR A 274 -12.37 -7.43 26.99
C THR A 274 -11.22 -6.49 26.61
N LEU A 275 -11.48 -5.23 26.30
CA LEU A 275 -10.45 -4.20 26.13
C LEU A 275 -9.73 -3.85 27.44
N ARG A 276 -10.28 -4.27 28.60
CA ARG A 276 -9.65 -4.12 29.92
C ARG A 276 -8.57 -5.18 30.18
N ASP A 277 -8.57 -6.28 29.43
CA ASP A 277 -7.65 -7.40 29.64
C ASP A 277 -6.26 -7.09 29.08
N LYS A 278 -5.22 -7.46 29.82
CA LYS A 278 -3.82 -7.23 29.38
C LYS A 278 -3.40 -8.13 28.22
N GLN A 279 -4.11 -9.24 28.00
CA GLN A 279 -3.88 -10.20 26.91
C GLN A 279 -5.22 -10.54 26.26
N VAL A 280 -5.51 -9.95 25.11
CA VAL A 280 -6.78 -10.13 24.38
C VAL A 280 -6.56 -10.19 22.88
N ASN A 281 -7.13 -11.23 22.26
CA ASN A 281 -7.29 -11.35 20.82
C ASN A 281 -8.63 -10.73 20.43
N TYR A 282 -8.63 -9.44 20.12
CA TYR A 282 -9.87 -8.68 19.87
C TYR A 282 -10.32 -8.87 18.41
N PRO A 283 -11.45 -9.57 18.15
CA PRO A 283 -11.91 -9.80 16.79
C PRO A 283 -12.45 -8.50 16.18
N LEU A 284 -12.13 -8.25 14.92
CA LEU A 284 -12.52 -7.04 14.19
C LEU A 284 -12.87 -7.40 12.75
N GLN A 285 -14.03 -6.93 12.29
CA GLN A 285 -14.48 -7.03 10.90
C GLN A 285 -15.11 -5.71 10.49
N PHE A 286 -14.67 -5.09 9.41
CA PHE A 286 -15.30 -3.87 8.90
C PHE A 286 -15.15 -3.71 7.39
N THR A 287 -16.03 -2.91 6.81
CA THR A 287 -15.78 -2.26 5.52
C THR A 287 -15.76 -0.75 5.74
N ALA A 288 -14.84 -0.07 5.06
CA ALA A 288 -14.70 1.38 5.16
C ALA A 288 -14.26 1.98 3.84
N LYS A 289 -14.61 3.25 3.64
CA LYS A 289 -14.23 4.08 2.51
C LYS A 289 -13.66 5.39 3.02
N ALA A 290 -12.53 5.81 2.44
CA ALA A 290 -11.86 7.07 2.73
C ALA A 290 -11.48 7.74 1.39
N GLY A 291 -12.31 8.68 0.93
CA GLY A 291 -12.17 9.27 -0.39
C GLY A 291 -12.34 8.24 -1.52
N SER A 292 -11.29 8.03 -2.32
CA SER A 292 -11.24 7.02 -3.39
C SER A 292 -10.90 5.61 -2.89
N VAL A 293 -10.36 5.48 -1.67
CA VAL A 293 -9.89 4.20 -1.13
C VAL A 293 -11.04 3.47 -0.44
N GLU A 294 -11.26 2.21 -0.83
CA GLU A 294 -12.20 1.27 -0.21
C GLU A 294 -11.41 0.13 0.41
N THR A 295 -11.81 -0.32 1.60
CA THR A 295 -11.20 -1.46 2.28
C THR A 295 -12.23 -2.37 2.94
N ALA A 296 -11.94 -3.67 2.95
CA ALA A 296 -12.61 -4.65 3.80
C ALA A 296 -11.55 -5.37 4.62
N VAL A 297 -11.77 -5.48 5.93
CA VAL A 297 -10.83 -6.05 6.90
C VAL A 297 -11.56 -7.08 7.75
N GLN A 298 -10.93 -8.23 8.00
CA GLN A 298 -11.41 -9.23 8.94
C GLN A 298 -10.24 -9.94 9.63
N GLY A 299 -10.26 -10.02 10.96
CA GLY A 299 -9.26 -10.76 11.72
C GLY A 299 -9.19 -10.33 13.19
N ILE A 300 -7.98 -10.24 13.73
CA ILE A 300 -7.71 -10.05 15.16
C ILE A 300 -6.71 -8.92 15.39
N LEU A 301 -7.02 -8.04 16.35
CA LEU A 301 -6.09 -7.08 16.94
C LEU A 301 -5.64 -7.60 18.31
N ALA A 302 -4.35 -7.89 18.47
CA ALA A 302 -3.77 -8.40 19.71
C ALA A 302 -3.34 -7.25 20.64
N ASN A 303 -4.00 -7.20 21.81
CA ASN A 303 -3.85 -6.19 22.85
C ASN A 303 -4.08 -4.76 22.32
N PRO A 304 -5.34 -4.38 22.00
CA PRO A 304 -5.67 -3.08 21.41
C PRO A 304 -5.12 -1.87 22.19
N GLY A 305 -5.08 -1.93 23.52
CA GLY A 305 -4.51 -0.86 24.36
C GLY A 305 -2.99 -0.65 24.18
N ALA A 306 -2.27 -1.66 23.69
CA ALA A 306 -0.84 -1.59 23.38
C ALA A 306 -0.54 -1.65 21.86
N LEU A 307 -1.57 -1.86 21.02
CA LEU A 307 -1.47 -2.08 19.57
C LEU A 307 -0.40 -3.12 19.20
N SER A 308 -0.25 -4.14 20.06
CA SER A 308 0.96 -4.97 20.10
C SER A 308 1.10 -5.90 18.89
N GLY A 309 -0.01 -6.43 18.40
CA GLY A 309 -0.06 -7.32 17.25
C GLY A 309 -1.33 -7.14 16.43
N MET A 310 -1.29 -7.51 15.16
CA MET A 310 -2.44 -7.62 14.27
C MET A 310 -2.28 -8.81 13.33
N ASP A 311 -3.39 -9.45 12.99
CA ASP A 311 -3.50 -10.46 11.94
C ASP A 311 -4.84 -10.31 11.23
N PHE A 312 -4.81 -9.74 10.03
CA PHE A 312 -6.00 -9.40 9.26
C PHE A 312 -5.92 -9.97 7.85
N GLN A 313 -7.04 -10.53 7.38
CA GLN A 313 -7.32 -10.55 5.94
C GLN A 313 -7.76 -9.15 5.53
N VAL A 314 -7.12 -8.59 4.52
CA VAL A 314 -7.35 -7.22 4.06
C VAL A 314 -7.59 -7.24 2.56
N MET A 315 -8.64 -6.55 2.13
CA MET A 315 -8.85 -6.13 0.75
C MET A 315 -8.72 -4.60 0.69
N LEU A 316 -8.00 -4.10 -0.31
CA LEU A 316 -7.80 -2.67 -0.59
C LEU A 316 -8.14 -2.41 -2.06
N LYS A 317 -8.85 -1.31 -2.33
CA LYS A 317 -9.16 -0.85 -3.69
C LYS A 317 -9.08 0.67 -3.73
N GLY A 318 -8.67 1.25 -4.85
CA GLY A 318 -8.63 2.71 -4.98
C GLY A 318 -8.40 3.20 -6.41
N ALA A 319 -8.56 4.51 -6.62
CA ALA A 319 -8.33 5.13 -7.92
C ALA A 319 -6.83 5.23 -8.27
N SER A 320 -5.97 5.39 -7.27
CA SER A 320 -4.52 5.35 -7.41
C SER A 320 -3.83 4.87 -6.14
N MET A 321 -2.70 4.15 -6.22
CA MET A 321 -1.94 3.75 -5.03
C MET A 321 -1.42 4.96 -4.21
N ALA A 322 -1.18 6.09 -4.87
CA ALA A 322 -0.83 7.36 -4.22
C ALA A 322 -1.91 7.87 -3.22
N ASP A 323 -3.18 7.44 -3.40
CA ASP A 323 -4.30 7.81 -2.51
C ASP A 323 -4.21 7.14 -1.13
N LEU A 324 -3.32 6.14 -0.95
CA LEU A 324 -3.05 5.53 0.35
C LEU A 324 -2.18 6.41 1.27
N TYR A 325 -1.45 7.40 0.73
CA TYR A 325 -0.54 8.24 1.52
C TYR A 325 -1.22 8.99 2.67
N PRO A 326 -2.37 9.67 2.50
CA PRO A 326 -3.06 10.36 3.61
C PRO A 326 -3.56 9.41 4.71
N LEU A 327 -3.72 8.11 4.42
CA LEU A 327 -4.27 7.12 5.34
C LEU A 327 -3.17 6.30 6.06
N THR A 328 -2.02 6.12 5.41
CA THR A 328 -0.98 5.17 5.84
C THR A 328 0.42 5.77 5.98
N GLY A 329 0.65 6.97 5.45
CA GLY A 329 1.97 7.58 5.30
C GLY A 329 2.87 6.96 4.21
N LEU A 330 2.44 5.89 3.54
CA LEU A 330 3.24 5.19 2.54
C LEU A 330 3.40 6.02 1.25
N VAL A 331 4.65 6.24 0.83
CA VAL A 331 4.97 6.95 -0.40
C VAL A 331 4.92 5.99 -1.59
N LEU A 332 3.73 5.86 -2.17
CA LEU A 332 3.47 5.02 -3.36
C LEU A 332 3.27 5.89 -4.62
N PRO A 333 3.61 5.38 -5.81
CA PRO A 333 3.50 6.14 -7.05
C PRO A 333 2.04 6.33 -7.50
N ASN A 334 1.83 7.26 -8.43
CA ASN A 334 0.57 7.32 -9.17
C ASN A 334 0.45 6.06 -10.04
N THR A 335 -0.71 5.42 -9.99
CA THR A 335 -1.10 4.26 -10.79
C THR A 335 -2.49 4.48 -11.40
N PRO A 336 -2.91 3.65 -12.37
CA PRO A 336 -4.33 3.40 -12.62
C PRO A 336 -5.04 2.83 -11.37
N ALA A 337 -6.36 2.66 -11.47
CA ALA A 337 -7.15 2.03 -10.42
C ALA A 337 -6.58 0.65 -10.05
N PHE A 338 -6.53 0.38 -8.75
CA PHE A 338 -5.94 -0.82 -8.19
C PHE A 338 -6.91 -1.56 -7.27
N GLN A 339 -6.72 -2.86 -7.15
CA GLN A 339 -7.37 -3.69 -6.13
C GLN A 339 -6.38 -4.77 -5.69
N THR A 340 -6.26 -5.01 -4.39
CA THR A 340 -5.45 -6.11 -3.83
C THR A 340 -6.17 -6.79 -2.67
N GLN A 341 -5.83 -8.04 -2.43
CA GLN A 341 -6.23 -8.81 -1.26
C GLN A 341 -5.04 -9.61 -0.73
N GLY A 342 -4.87 -9.69 0.58
CA GLY A 342 -3.78 -10.46 1.21
C GLY A 342 -3.86 -10.41 2.74
N ARG A 343 -2.88 -11.03 3.41
CA ARG A 343 -2.85 -11.12 4.87
C ARG A 343 -1.89 -10.10 5.47
N LEU A 344 -2.42 -9.15 6.23
CA LEU A 344 -1.65 -8.12 6.93
C LEU A 344 -1.33 -8.57 8.37
N GLN A 345 -0.05 -8.80 8.67
CA GLN A 345 0.43 -9.24 9.98
C GLN A 345 1.51 -8.32 10.54
N GLY A 346 1.52 -8.08 11.85
CA GLY A 346 2.63 -7.38 12.51
C GLY A 346 2.18 -6.53 13.68
N SER A 347 2.72 -5.33 13.86
CA SER A 347 2.46 -4.45 15.00
C SER A 347 2.07 -3.04 14.57
N LEU A 348 1.17 -2.41 15.35
CA LEU A 348 0.70 -1.04 15.17
C LEU A 348 1.22 -0.10 16.28
N GLN A 349 2.21 -0.54 17.05
CA GLN A 349 2.83 0.27 18.10
C GLN A 349 3.35 1.62 17.57
N PRO A 350 2.96 2.76 18.17
CA PRO A 350 3.46 4.07 17.77
C PRO A 350 4.99 4.14 17.73
N GLY A 351 5.55 4.65 16.63
CA GLY A 351 6.99 4.74 16.39
C GLY A 351 7.74 3.42 16.15
N ARG A 352 7.07 2.26 16.28
CA ARG A 352 7.65 0.91 16.10
C ARG A 352 6.72 -0.02 15.29
N ALA A 353 5.92 0.55 14.41
CA ALA A 353 5.00 -0.19 13.57
C ALA A 353 5.78 -1.06 12.56
N VAL A 354 5.35 -2.31 12.42
CA VAL A 354 5.93 -3.28 11.48
C VAL A 354 4.77 -3.96 10.79
N TRP A 355 4.63 -3.81 9.49
CA TRP A 355 3.52 -4.37 8.72
C TRP A 355 4.06 -5.33 7.67
N ASN A 356 3.60 -6.58 7.68
CA ASN A 356 3.94 -7.59 6.68
C ASN A 356 2.64 -7.90 5.92
N TYR A 357 2.51 -7.41 4.69
CA TYR A 357 1.41 -7.73 3.80
C TYR A 357 1.83 -8.93 2.95
N ARG A 358 1.31 -10.10 3.32
CA ARG A 358 1.77 -11.39 2.85
C ARG A 358 0.86 -12.00 1.81
N ASP A 359 1.51 -12.68 0.87
CA ASP A 359 0.90 -13.53 -0.15
C ASP A 359 -0.28 -12.81 -0.85
N PHE A 360 -0.08 -11.51 -1.10
CA PHE A 360 -1.12 -10.67 -1.66
C PHE A 360 -1.27 -10.96 -3.15
N THR A 361 -2.48 -10.80 -3.65
CA THR A 361 -2.84 -10.86 -5.07
C THR A 361 -3.69 -9.65 -5.43
N GLY A 362 -3.77 -9.28 -6.71
CA GLY A 362 -4.50 -8.10 -7.12
C GLY A 362 -4.24 -7.67 -8.54
N THR A 363 -4.70 -6.46 -8.87
CA THR A 363 -4.51 -5.81 -10.15
C THR A 363 -4.17 -4.33 -10.01
N VAL A 364 -3.46 -3.81 -11.01
CA VAL A 364 -3.29 -2.37 -11.28
C VAL A 364 -3.65 -2.17 -12.74
N GLY A 365 -4.72 -1.42 -13.01
CA GLY A 365 -5.32 -1.34 -14.35
C GLY A 365 -5.79 -2.72 -14.82
N GLN A 366 -5.09 -3.27 -15.82
CA GLN A 366 -5.32 -4.60 -16.39
C GLN A 366 -4.08 -5.53 -16.24
N SER A 367 -3.14 -5.16 -15.37
CA SER A 367 -1.96 -5.95 -15.01
C SER A 367 -2.20 -6.67 -13.67
N ASP A 368 -1.86 -7.96 -13.56
CA ASP A 368 -1.91 -8.65 -12.27
C ASP A 368 -0.67 -8.31 -11.42
N LEU A 369 -0.86 -8.25 -10.11
CA LEU A 369 0.21 -8.14 -9.13
C LEU A 369 0.04 -9.20 -8.05
N HIS A 370 1.16 -9.79 -7.63
CA HIS A 370 1.20 -10.68 -6.48
C HIS A 370 2.53 -10.52 -5.74
N GLY A 371 2.61 -10.91 -4.46
CA GLY A 371 3.88 -10.91 -3.74
C GLY A 371 3.79 -10.70 -2.23
N ASN A 372 4.87 -10.17 -1.66
CA ASN A 372 5.06 -9.97 -0.23
C ASN A 372 5.73 -8.61 0.03
N LEU A 373 5.14 -7.80 0.90
CA LEU A 373 5.64 -6.48 1.30
C LEU A 373 5.84 -6.38 2.81
N ARG A 374 6.89 -5.68 3.24
CA ARG A 374 7.19 -5.37 4.64
C ARG A 374 7.50 -3.88 4.78
N PHE A 375 6.68 -3.19 5.56
CA PHE A 375 6.94 -1.82 6.03
C PHE A 375 7.44 -1.85 7.48
N VAL A 376 8.40 -0.98 7.79
CA VAL A 376 8.87 -0.71 9.16
C VAL A 376 8.90 0.81 9.35
N SER A 377 8.17 1.31 10.33
CA SER A 377 8.26 2.73 10.72
C SER A 377 9.56 3.00 11.48
N GLY A 378 10.18 4.15 11.24
CA GLY A 378 11.35 4.61 11.99
C GLY A 378 11.58 6.10 11.79
N ALA A 379 12.45 6.67 12.61
CA ALA A 379 13.01 8.00 12.40
C ALA A 379 14.43 7.85 11.79
N PRO A 380 14.85 8.70 10.84
CA PRO A 380 14.09 9.82 10.26
C PRO A 380 13.00 9.40 9.25
N ARG A 381 13.07 8.18 8.71
CA ARG A 381 12.16 7.66 7.68
C ARG A 381 11.78 6.20 7.97
N GLY A 382 10.57 5.81 7.56
CA GLY A 382 10.19 4.40 7.47
C GLY A 382 10.75 3.74 6.20
N LYS A 383 10.93 2.42 6.22
CA LYS A 383 11.39 1.64 5.05
C LYS A 383 10.32 0.67 4.57
N LEU A 384 9.97 0.72 3.28
CA LEU A 384 9.19 -0.29 2.58
C LEU A 384 10.12 -1.27 1.84
N SER A 385 9.88 -2.57 1.96
CA SER A 385 10.73 -3.60 1.37
C SER A 385 9.91 -4.79 0.88
N GLY A 386 10.40 -5.57 -0.09
CA GLY A 386 9.70 -6.77 -0.54
C GLY A 386 9.95 -7.17 -1.99
N ALA A 387 9.13 -8.11 -2.44
CA ALA A 387 9.13 -8.60 -3.81
C ALA A 387 7.70 -8.63 -4.36
N ILE A 388 7.54 -8.13 -5.58
CA ILE A 388 6.28 -8.06 -6.33
C ILE A 388 6.51 -8.73 -7.68
N THR A 389 5.55 -9.52 -8.13
CA THR A 389 5.61 -10.24 -9.40
C THR A 389 4.31 -10.03 -10.18
N SER A 390 4.39 -10.15 -11.49
CA SER A 390 3.27 -9.97 -12.42
C SER A 390 3.39 -11.02 -13.53
N ASN A 391 2.34 -11.80 -13.76
CA ASN A 391 2.34 -12.79 -14.84
C ASN A 391 2.09 -12.11 -16.19
N GLN A 392 1.17 -11.14 -16.19
CA GLN A 392 0.77 -10.29 -17.30
C GLN A 392 0.87 -8.81 -16.90
N LEU A 393 1.90 -8.15 -17.41
CA LEU A 393 2.16 -6.74 -17.18
C LEU A 393 1.84 -5.94 -18.44
N ARG A 394 0.94 -4.97 -18.37
CA ARG A 394 0.68 -4.06 -19.49
C ARG A 394 1.50 -2.79 -19.33
N LEU A 395 2.33 -2.48 -20.33
CA LEU A 395 3.17 -1.27 -20.29
C LEU A 395 2.35 0.02 -20.15
N ALA A 396 1.11 0.04 -20.66
CA ALA A 396 0.18 1.15 -20.49
C ALA A 396 -0.18 1.42 -19.01
N ASP A 397 -0.23 0.39 -18.17
CA ASP A 397 -0.58 0.54 -16.75
C ASP A 397 0.61 1.06 -15.92
N LEU A 398 1.85 0.88 -16.40
CA LEU A 398 3.06 1.53 -15.87
C LEU A 398 3.21 2.99 -16.27
N GLY A 399 2.48 3.45 -17.29
CA GLY A 399 2.59 4.80 -17.85
C GLY A 399 2.66 5.93 -16.81
N PRO A 400 1.78 5.97 -15.80
CA PRO A 400 1.77 7.02 -14.76
C PRO A 400 3.02 7.01 -13.87
N VAL A 401 3.64 5.84 -13.68
CA VAL A 401 4.92 5.67 -12.96
C VAL A 401 6.08 6.17 -13.83
N LEU A 402 5.99 5.97 -15.15
CA LEU A 402 7.00 6.34 -16.16
C LEU A 402 6.90 7.81 -16.64
N GLY A 403 5.95 8.60 -16.14
CA GLY A 403 5.76 9.98 -16.56
C GLY A 403 5.01 10.13 -17.90
N THR A 404 4.19 9.16 -18.29
CA THR A 404 3.17 9.33 -19.33
C THR A 404 1.80 9.56 -18.69
N ALA A 405 0.96 10.40 -19.31
CA ALA A 405 -0.33 10.76 -18.74
C ALA A 405 -1.30 9.57 -18.70
N THR A 406 -2.04 9.42 -17.60
CA THR A 406 -3.03 8.35 -17.33
C THR A 406 -4.17 8.25 -18.34
N THR A 407 -4.48 9.34 -19.07
CA THR A 407 -5.65 9.36 -19.94
C THR A 407 -5.33 8.77 -21.31
N ALA A 408 -6.15 7.80 -21.74
CA ALA A 408 -6.26 7.34 -23.14
C ALA A 408 -6.75 8.43 -24.12
N LYS A 409 -6.72 9.70 -23.69
CA LYS A 409 -7.10 10.92 -24.41
C LYS A 409 -6.09 12.06 -24.21
N ALA A 410 -4.94 11.79 -23.60
CA ALA A 410 -3.76 12.63 -23.80
C ALA A 410 -3.34 12.46 -25.26
N PRO A 411 -3.37 13.52 -26.10
CA PRO A 411 -3.01 13.38 -27.49
C PRO A 411 -1.54 12.97 -27.58
N ALA A 412 -1.27 11.85 -28.28
CA ALA A 412 0.08 11.47 -28.65
C ALA A 412 0.74 12.66 -29.35
N GLY A 413 1.78 13.23 -28.73
CA GLY A 413 2.59 14.32 -29.27
C GLY A 413 1.83 15.49 -29.88
N ARG A 414 1.36 16.46 -29.07
CA ARG A 414 1.14 17.81 -29.61
C ARG A 414 2.43 18.24 -30.33
N ASN A 415 2.33 18.52 -31.63
CA ASN A 415 3.43 18.92 -32.51
C ASN A 415 4.49 17.83 -32.83
N GLY A 416 4.15 16.53 -32.80
CA GLY A 416 5.03 15.47 -33.31
C GLY A 416 6.17 15.03 -32.37
N ARG A 417 6.05 15.37 -31.09
CA ARG A 417 6.93 14.94 -30.00
C ARG A 417 6.54 13.57 -29.43
N VAL A 418 7.52 12.74 -29.08
CA VAL A 418 7.35 11.37 -28.56
C VAL A 418 7.97 11.15 -27.18
N LEU A 419 8.86 12.03 -26.70
CA LEU A 419 9.48 11.87 -25.38
C LEU A 419 8.49 12.21 -24.25
N PRO A 420 8.37 11.39 -23.19
CA PRO A 420 7.49 11.66 -22.06
C PRO A 420 7.83 12.97 -21.34
N SER A 421 6.86 13.88 -21.28
CA SER A 421 7.05 15.23 -20.74
C SER A 421 6.41 15.48 -19.37
N ALA A 422 5.62 14.54 -18.83
CA ALA A 422 5.01 14.73 -17.50
C ALA A 422 6.06 14.61 -16.39
N ALA A 423 5.88 15.39 -15.32
CA ALA A 423 6.86 15.48 -14.25
C ALA A 423 6.84 14.26 -13.32
N PHE A 424 8.02 13.80 -12.88
CA PHE A 424 8.19 12.77 -11.88
C PHE A 424 7.73 13.29 -10.50
N ALA A 425 6.79 12.57 -9.87
CA ALA A 425 6.26 12.91 -8.55
C ALA A 425 7.28 12.59 -7.44
N THR A 426 8.18 13.52 -7.17
CA THR A 426 9.37 13.34 -6.33
C THR A 426 9.31 14.06 -4.98
N ASP A 427 8.33 14.96 -4.76
CA ASP A 427 8.24 15.81 -3.55
C ASP A 427 8.11 15.04 -2.22
N ARG A 428 7.79 13.74 -2.25
CA ARG A 428 7.66 12.87 -1.06
C ARG A 428 8.79 11.86 -0.91
N TRP A 429 9.77 11.82 -1.81
CA TRP A 429 10.86 10.84 -1.78
C TRP A 429 11.77 10.98 -0.55
N SER A 430 11.77 12.14 0.11
CA SER A 430 12.46 12.36 1.39
C SER A 430 11.75 11.78 2.61
N ASN A 431 10.53 11.23 2.46
CA ASN A 431 9.68 10.85 3.60
C ASN A 431 9.69 9.34 3.88
N MET A 432 10.23 8.53 2.97
CA MET A 432 10.24 7.06 3.07
C MET A 432 11.38 6.48 2.24
N ASP A 433 12.08 5.48 2.76
CA ASP A 433 13.06 4.68 2.03
C ASP A 433 12.39 3.41 1.46
N MET A 434 12.94 2.84 0.39
CA MET A 434 12.33 1.74 -0.37
C MET A 434 13.37 0.71 -0.82
N ASP A 435 12.99 -0.57 -0.89
CA ASP A 435 13.83 -1.68 -1.34
C ASP A 435 12.95 -2.79 -1.95
N LEU A 436 12.51 -2.56 -3.19
CA LEU A 436 11.55 -3.41 -3.88
C LEU A 436 12.17 -4.11 -5.09
N LYS A 437 11.93 -5.42 -5.19
CA LYS A 437 12.18 -6.20 -6.40
C LYS A 437 10.86 -6.39 -7.13
N PHE A 438 10.84 -6.10 -8.43
CA PHE A 438 9.68 -6.32 -9.29
C PHE A 438 10.07 -7.17 -10.51
N SER A 439 9.23 -8.13 -10.89
CA SER A 439 9.37 -8.84 -12.17
C SER A 439 8.04 -9.11 -12.88
N GLY A 440 7.93 -8.69 -14.14
CA GLY A 440 6.83 -8.99 -15.04
C GLY A 440 7.24 -10.00 -16.11
N GLN A 441 6.58 -11.16 -16.15
CA GLN A 441 6.93 -12.26 -17.07
C GLN A 441 6.51 -11.92 -18.51
N ARG A 442 5.20 -11.79 -18.76
CA ARG A 442 4.65 -11.44 -20.08
C ARG A 442 4.32 -9.95 -20.13
N VAL A 443 5.05 -9.18 -20.94
CA VAL A 443 4.76 -7.75 -21.14
C VAL A 443 3.83 -7.57 -22.35
N ILE A 444 2.60 -7.13 -22.09
CA ILE A 444 1.62 -6.75 -23.13
C ILE A 444 1.73 -5.25 -23.40
N ARG A 445 1.56 -4.86 -24.65
CA ARG A 445 1.58 -3.45 -25.08
C ARG A 445 0.77 -3.27 -26.37
N PRO A 446 0.29 -2.04 -26.64
CA PRO A 446 -0.09 -1.65 -27.99
C PRO A 446 1.18 -1.59 -28.85
N ASP A 447 1.24 -2.48 -29.84
CA ASP A 447 2.00 -2.45 -31.10
C ASP A 447 3.51 -2.18 -31.10
N SER A 448 4.22 -2.75 -32.08
CA SER A 448 5.56 -2.43 -32.62
C SER A 448 6.90 -2.92 -31.99
N LEU A 449 7.06 -3.27 -30.70
CA LEU A 449 8.26 -4.05 -30.28
C LEU A 449 7.93 -5.16 -29.27
N PRO A 450 8.44 -6.40 -29.43
CA PRO A 450 8.31 -7.45 -28.43
C PRO A 450 9.15 -7.11 -27.19
N LEU A 451 8.47 -6.74 -26.10
CA LEU A 451 9.03 -6.60 -24.75
C LEU A 451 8.66 -7.87 -23.96
N GLU A 452 9.63 -8.43 -23.26
CA GLU A 452 9.54 -9.68 -22.50
C GLU A 452 10.39 -9.52 -21.21
N ASP A 453 10.25 -10.39 -20.21
CA ASP A 453 11.15 -10.52 -19.06
C ASP A 453 11.58 -9.20 -18.38
N LEU A 454 10.62 -8.35 -18.00
CA LEU A 454 10.92 -7.12 -17.26
C LEU A 454 11.30 -7.47 -15.82
N SER A 455 12.47 -7.06 -15.36
CA SER A 455 12.78 -7.09 -13.93
C SER A 455 13.53 -5.84 -13.47
N VAL A 456 13.27 -5.41 -12.23
CA VAL A 456 13.92 -4.24 -11.62
C VAL A 456 14.13 -4.43 -10.12
N HIS A 457 15.28 -4.01 -9.63
CA HIS A 457 15.50 -3.76 -8.20
C HIS A 457 15.52 -2.24 -7.99
N ALA A 458 14.49 -1.73 -7.33
CA ALA A 458 14.28 -0.32 -7.05
C ALA A 458 14.60 -0.02 -5.58
N VAL A 459 15.65 0.76 -5.34
CA VAL A 459 16.09 1.19 -4.01
C VAL A 459 15.95 2.70 -3.91
N LEU A 460 15.14 3.19 -2.97
CA LEU A 460 15.06 4.61 -2.61
C LEU A 460 15.76 4.77 -1.25
N ASP A 461 16.78 5.60 -1.21
CA ASP A 461 17.48 5.97 0.02
C ASP A 461 17.74 7.47 0.00
N ASP A 462 17.28 8.19 1.02
CA ASP A 462 17.49 9.65 1.17
C ASP A 462 17.11 10.46 -0.10
N ALA A 463 15.93 10.20 -0.65
CA ALA A 463 15.45 10.81 -1.88
C ALA A 463 16.29 10.55 -3.16
N VAL A 464 17.15 9.53 -3.15
CA VAL A 464 17.88 9.00 -4.31
C VAL A 464 17.31 7.64 -4.72
N LEU A 465 16.67 7.58 -5.89
CA LEU A 465 16.14 6.34 -6.47
C LEU A 465 17.19 5.68 -7.38
N ARG A 466 17.57 4.45 -7.06
CA ARG A 466 18.39 3.57 -7.89
C ARG A 466 17.54 2.47 -8.49
N LEU A 467 17.65 2.26 -9.81
CA LEU A 467 17.09 1.11 -10.53
C LEU A 467 18.27 0.29 -11.06
N GLU A 468 18.69 -0.72 -10.29
CA GLU A 468 19.91 -1.48 -10.57
C GLU A 468 19.81 -2.93 -10.03
N PRO A 469 19.72 -3.95 -10.90
CA PRO A 469 19.54 -3.86 -12.35
C PRO A 469 18.13 -3.41 -12.72
N LEU A 470 17.99 -2.78 -13.89
CA LEU A 470 16.75 -2.69 -14.67
C LEU A 470 16.96 -3.49 -15.96
N HIS A 471 16.20 -4.58 -16.13
CA HIS A 471 16.33 -5.53 -17.25
C HIS A 471 15.03 -5.59 -18.06
N PHE A 472 15.19 -5.69 -19.38
CA PHE A 472 14.11 -6.05 -20.30
C PHE A 472 14.62 -7.03 -21.36
N GLY A 473 13.87 -8.08 -21.63
CA GLY A 473 13.96 -8.82 -22.89
C GLY A 473 13.38 -7.97 -24.03
N VAL A 474 14.12 -7.83 -25.14
CA VAL A 474 13.66 -7.09 -26.33
C VAL A 474 14.11 -7.81 -27.59
N ALA A 475 13.20 -8.09 -28.51
CA ALA A 475 13.52 -8.64 -29.83
C ALA A 475 14.43 -9.89 -29.79
N LYS A 476 14.17 -10.80 -28.84
CA LYS A 476 14.97 -12.02 -28.54
C LYS A 476 16.42 -11.76 -28.12
N GLY A 477 16.73 -10.53 -27.73
CA GLY A 477 17.94 -10.13 -27.00
C GLY A 477 17.56 -9.47 -25.66
N LYS A 478 18.50 -8.74 -25.05
CA LYS A 478 18.28 -8.09 -23.74
C LYS A 478 18.85 -6.68 -23.66
N ILE A 479 18.21 -5.86 -22.83
CA ILE A 479 18.67 -4.53 -22.43
C ILE A 479 18.86 -4.53 -20.92
N GLU A 480 20.07 -4.24 -20.47
CA GLU A 480 20.44 -4.07 -19.06
C GLU A 480 20.73 -2.60 -18.82
N SER A 481 20.05 -1.96 -17.88
CA SER A 481 20.24 -0.55 -17.52
C SER A 481 20.46 -0.37 -16.04
N LYS A 482 21.21 0.67 -15.69
CA LYS A 482 21.41 1.19 -14.34
C LYS A 482 20.97 2.65 -14.36
N LEU A 483 19.94 2.99 -13.59
CA LEU A 483 19.48 4.38 -13.47
C LEU A 483 19.65 4.87 -12.05
N VAL A 484 20.08 6.11 -11.89
CA VAL A 484 20.14 6.82 -10.61
C VAL A 484 19.47 8.19 -10.79
N LEU A 485 18.41 8.44 -10.02
CA LEU A 485 17.66 9.69 -9.99
C LEU A 485 17.82 10.31 -8.59
N ASP A 486 18.48 11.47 -8.50
CA ASP A 486 18.71 12.18 -7.24
C ASP A 486 17.84 13.43 -7.18
N SER A 487 16.80 13.39 -6.34
CA SER A 487 15.81 14.49 -6.19
C SER A 487 16.14 15.49 -5.08
N ARG A 488 17.30 15.35 -4.41
CA ARG A 488 17.80 16.33 -3.42
C ARG A 488 18.21 17.65 -4.07
N LYS A 489 18.40 17.66 -5.40
CA LYS A 489 18.59 18.84 -6.23
C LYS A 489 17.38 19.04 -7.15
N ARG A 490 17.08 20.30 -7.50
CA ARG A 490 16.00 20.68 -8.42
C ARG A 490 16.57 21.56 -9.54
N PRO A 491 16.40 21.21 -10.83
CA PRO A 491 15.86 19.95 -11.34
C PRO A 491 16.67 18.73 -10.88
N LEU A 492 16.02 17.58 -10.79
CA LEU A 492 16.67 16.35 -10.32
C LEU A 492 17.71 15.84 -11.34
N THR A 493 18.81 15.27 -10.85
CA THR A 493 19.88 14.76 -11.71
C THR A 493 19.62 13.29 -12.03
N VAL A 494 19.73 12.91 -13.30
CA VAL A 494 19.54 11.54 -13.78
C VAL A 494 20.79 11.05 -14.48
N ARG A 495 21.32 9.93 -14.00
CA ARG A 495 22.38 9.16 -14.64
C ARG A 495 21.81 7.83 -15.15
N MET A 496 22.17 7.47 -16.37
CA MET A 496 21.84 6.18 -16.98
C MET A 496 23.10 5.54 -17.57
N ASP A 497 23.35 4.27 -17.26
CA ASP A 497 24.33 3.42 -17.93
C ASP A 497 23.60 2.16 -18.44
N THR A 498 23.52 1.99 -19.76
CA THR A 498 22.73 0.96 -20.46
C THR A 498 23.63 0.12 -21.37
N ARG A 499 23.37 -1.19 -21.43
CA ARG A 499 23.98 -2.14 -22.35
C ARG A 499 22.88 -2.89 -23.11
N VAL A 500 23.08 -3.03 -24.41
CA VAL A 500 22.18 -3.67 -25.37
C VAL A 500 22.88 -4.90 -25.94
N GLN A 501 22.23 -6.06 -25.95
CA GLN A 501 22.85 -7.33 -26.37
C GLN A 501 21.90 -8.19 -27.21
N ASN A 502 22.40 -8.67 -28.36
CA ASN A 502 21.76 -9.66 -29.23
C ASN A 502 20.33 -9.33 -29.70
N LEU A 503 19.94 -8.05 -29.79
CA LEU A 503 18.63 -7.67 -30.32
C LEU A 503 18.54 -8.07 -31.80
N ARG A 504 17.56 -8.89 -32.18
CA ARG A 504 17.43 -9.34 -33.58
C ARG A 504 16.73 -8.28 -34.42
N LEU A 505 17.38 -7.80 -35.48
CA LEU A 505 16.87 -6.70 -36.32
C LEU A 505 15.45 -6.97 -36.86
N ALA A 506 15.22 -8.15 -37.45
CA ALA A 506 13.89 -8.56 -37.93
C ALA A 506 12.78 -8.56 -36.87
N ALA A 507 13.12 -8.64 -35.57
CA ALA A 507 12.16 -8.63 -34.47
C ALA A 507 11.97 -7.23 -33.84
N LEU A 508 12.79 -6.24 -34.20
CA LEU A 508 12.60 -4.83 -33.78
C LEU A 508 11.57 -4.09 -34.63
N PHE A 509 11.35 -4.53 -35.87
CA PHE A 509 10.44 -3.89 -36.83
C PHE A 509 9.49 -4.90 -37.50
N PRO A 510 8.61 -5.58 -36.73
CA PRO A 510 7.78 -6.69 -37.23
C PRO A 510 6.69 -6.26 -38.24
N GLU A 511 6.24 -5.01 -38.14
CA GLU A 511 5.27 -4.34 -39.02
C GLU A 511 5.84 -4.06 -40.42
N VAL A 512 7.15 -3.86 -40.54
CA VAL A 512 7.79 -3.46 -41.80
C VAL A 512 8.22 -4.72 -42.55
N GLU A 513 7.48 -5.03 -43.61
CA GLU A 513 7.67 -6.26 -44.39
C GLU A 513 9.09 -6.40 -44.95
N LEU A 514 9.69 -5.28 -45.39
CA LEU A 514 11.06 -5.19 -45.90
C LEU A 514 12.14 -5.59 -44.88
N THR A 515 11.90 -5.37 -43.58
CA THR A 515 12.86 -5.71 -42.50
C THR A 515 12.72 -7.13 -41.98
N ARG A 516 11.67 -7.88 -42.36
CA ARG A 516 11.53 -9.30 -42.00
C ARG A 516 12.65 -10.17 -42.56
N LYS A 517 13.17 -9.80 -43.74
CA LYS A 517 14.35 -10.40 -44.40
C LYS A 517 15.69 -9.76 -43.98
N SER A 518 15.71 -8.89 -42.97
CA SER A 518 16.95 -8.28 -42.44
C SER A 518 17.46 -9.06 -41.23
N LEU A 519 18.43 -9.94 -41.45
CA LEU A 519 19.10 -10.70 -40.40
C LEU A 519 20.21 -9.85 -39.77
N GLY A 520 20.52 -10.12 -38.50
CA GLY A 520 21.57 -9.42 -37.77
C GLY A 520 21.27 -9.29 -36.29
N ARG A 521 22.35 -9.21 -35.49
CA ARG A 521 22.31 -9.00 -34.04
C ARG A 521 22.83 -7.61 -33.71
N LEU A 522 21.95 -6.76 -33.19
CA LEU A 522 22.29 -5.43 -32.71
C LEU A 522 22.73 -5.49 -31.24
N ASP A 523 23.87 -4.87 -30.97
CA ASP A 523 24.45 -4.71 -29.65
C ASP A 523 24.88 -3.25 -29.46
N GLY A 524 25.20 -2.87 -28.23
CA GLY A 524 25.72 -1.54 -27.96
C GLY A 524 25.73 -1.16 -26.48
N ALA A 525 26.06 0.11 -26.23
CA ALA A 525 26.00 0.72 -24.92
C ALA A 525 25.66 2.21 -25.02
N ILE A 526 25.00 2.72 -23.99
CA ILE A 526 24.59 4.13 -23.86
C ILE A 526 24.94 4.57 -22.44
N ALA A 527 25.65 5.68 -22.28
CA ALA A 527 25.89 6.29 -20.97
C ALA A 527 25.58 7.79 -21.03
N LEU A 528 24.57 8.21 -20.28
CA LEU A 528 24.05 9.58 -20.28
C LEU A 528 23.92 10.13 -18.85
N ASN A 529 24.16 11.43 -18.71
CA ASN A 529 24.04 12.16 -17.46
C ASN A 529 23.43 13.54 -17.74
N GLY A 530 22.39 13.92 -17.02
CA GLY A 530 21.66 15.18 -17.27
C GLY A 530 20.76 15.58 -16.09
N GLN A 531 19.94 16.61 -16.31
CA GLN A 531 19.04 17.15 -15.29
C GLN A 531 17.65 17.39 -15.86
N GLY A 532 16.60 16.99 -15.15
CA GLY A 532 15.24 17.25 -15.62
C GLY A 532 14.20 16.49 -14.82
N ASN A 533 13.05 17.12 -14.61
CA ASN A 533 11.97 16.54 -13.85
C ASN A 533 11.05 15.63 -14.71
N SER A 534 11.38 15.41 -15.98
CA SER A 534 10.70 14.47 -16.90
C SER A 534 11.71 13.86 -17.88
N VAL A 535 11.33 12.78 -18.59
CA VAL A 535 12.21 12.11 -19.56
C VAL A 535 12.67 13.08 -20.66
N ALA A 536 11.76 13.88 -21.21
CA ALA A 536 12.07 14.89 -22.22
C ALA A 536 13.05 15.96 -21.69
N GLN A 537 12.86 16.47 -20.47
CA GLN A 537 13.77 17.46 -19.89
C GLN A 537 15.16 16.88 -19.61
N TRP A 538 15.24 15.67 -19.06
CA TRP A 538 16.51 15.02 -18.78
C TRP A 538 17.30 14.74 -20.06
N LEU A 539 16.66 14.14 -21.07
CA LEU A 539 17.33 13.84 -22.33
C LEU A 539 17.74 15.14 -23.05
N GLY A 540 16.90 16.17 -23.01
CA GLY A 540 17.17 17.51 -23.54
C GLY A 540 18.28 18.31 -22.84
N THR A 541 18.83 17.83 -21.72
CA THR A 541 20.04 18.41 -21.08
C THR A 541 21.20 17.40 -20.97
N SER A 542 21.02 16.19 -21.53
CA SER A 542 21.93 15.08 -21.30
C SER A 542 23.29 15.25 -21.98
N ASN A 543 24.31 14.66 -21.37
CA ASN A 543 25.69 14.64 -21.85
C ASN A 543 26.24 13.20 -21.74
N GLY A 544 26.98 12.74 -22.74
CA GLY A 544 27.58 11.40 -22.75
C GLY A 544 27.77 10.82 -24.15
N GLU A 545 27.62 9.50 -24.26
CA GLU A 545 27.91 8.76 -25.49
C GLU A 545 26.93 7.60 -25.69
N ALA A 546 26.64 7.29 -26.96
CA ALA A 546 25.90 6.12 -27.39
C ALA A 546 26.64 5.42 -28.53
N ARG A 547 26.85 4.11 -28.41
CA ARG A 547 27.45 3.26 -29.45
C ARG A 547 26.56 2.07 -29.73
N LEU A 548 26.23 1.87 -30.99
CA LEU A 548 25.45 0.75 -31.51
C LEU A 548 26.21 0.10 -32.65
N TYR A 549 26.14 -1.22 -32.75
CA TYR A 549 26.71 -1.97 -33.87
C TYR A 549 25.92 -3.23 -34.17
N VAL A 550 26.07 -3.75 -35.38
CA VAL A 550 25.45 -5.01 -35.81
C VAL A 550 26.52 -6.05 -36.10
N ARG A 551 26.34 -7.26 -35.55
CA ARG A 551 27.11 -8.46 -35.88
C ARG A 551 26.29 -9.37 -36.81
N GLU A 552 26.99 -10.03 -37.72
CA GLU A 552 26.47 -11.15 -38.54
C GLU A 552 25.13 -10.81 -39.23
N GLY A 553 25.14 -9.79 -40.09
CA GLY A 553 23.91 -9.32 -40.75
C GLY A 553 23.78 -9.71 -42.21
N THR A 554 22.54 -9.84 -42.67
CA THR A 554 22.18 -9.78 -44.09
C THR A 554 21.01 -8.82 -44.26
N LEU A 555 20.96 -8.13 -45.40
CA LEU A 555 19.90 -7.19 -45.75
C LEU A 555 19.20 -7.67 -47.02
N SER A 556 17.90 -7.42 -47.13
CA SER A 556 17.19 -7.65 -48.39
C SER A 556 17.72 -6.68 -49.45
N ARG A 557 18.06 -7.21 -50.64
CA ARG A 557 18.51 -6.40 -51.78
C ARG A 557 17.49 -5.32 -52.15
N GLU A 558 16.20 -5.62 -52.01
CA GLU A 558 15.10 -4.66 -52.20
C GLU A 558 15.18 -3.47 -51.23
N LEU A 559 15.52 -3.67 -49.95
CA LEU A 559 15.66 -2.59 -48.98
C LEU A 559 16.83 -1.67 -49.36
N LEU A 560 17.94 -2.24 -49.81
CA LEU A 560 19.12 -1.50 -50.28
C LEU A 560 18.83 -0.72 -51.57
N ASP A 561 18.16 -1.32 -52.56
CA ASP A 561 17.82 -0.65 -53.82
C ASP A 561 16.78 0.46 -53.63
N ARG A 562 15.78 0.26 -52.75
CA ARG A 562 14.84 1.34 -52.37
C ARG A 562 15.58 2.48 -51.64
N ALA A 563 16.51 2.17 -50.74
CA ALA A 563 17.33 3.17 -50.05
C ALA A 563 18.32 3.89 -51.01
N ALA A 564 18.71 3.26 -52.11
CA ALA A 564 19.53 3.88 -53.16
C ALA A 564 18.71 4.62 -54.25
N LEU A 565 17.38 4.69 -54.11
CA LEU A 565 16.44 5.21 -55.11
C LEU A 565 16.67 4.62 -56.53
N ASN A 566 16.99 3.32 -56.58
CA ASN A 566 17.43 2.64 -57.79
C ASN A 566 16.24 2.22 -58.69
N VAL A 567 15.79 3.14 -59.54
CA VAL A 567 14.63 2.91 -60.43
C VAL A 567 14.89 1.79 -61.46
N GLY A 568 16.15 1.58 -61.87
CA GLY A 568 16.52 0.61 -62.90
C GLY A 568 16.36 -0.86 -62.48
N SER A 569 16.81 -1.23 -61.27
CA SER A 569 16.69 -2.62 -60.80
C SER A 569 15.26 -3.01 -60.43
N ILE A 570 14.43 -2.06 -59.97
CA ILE A 570 13.02 -2.29 -59.63
C ILE A 570 12.20 -2.79 -60.83
N VAL A 571 12.55 -2.37 -62.06
CA VAL A 571 11.88 -2.80 -63.29
C VAL A 571 12.37 -4.19 -63.74
N ILE A 572 13.68 -4.46 -63.63
CA ILE A 572 14.29 -5.72 -64.06
C ILE A 572 13.96 -6.86 -63.08
N GLY A 573 14.07 -6.63 -61.77
CA GLY A 573 13.81 -7.66 -60.74
C GLY A 573 12.34 -8.12 -60.70
N LYS A 574 11.40 -7.26 -61.10
CA LYS A 574 9.98 -7.63 -61.30
C LYS A 574 9.73 -8.55 -62.50
N LEU A 575 10.67 -8.63 -63.44
CA LEU A 575 10.58 -9.50 -64.63
C LEU A 575 11.36 -10.82 -64.47
N PHE A 576 12.37 -10.87 -63.59
CA PHE A 576 13.30 -12.00 -63.49
C PHE A 576 13.49 -12.63 -62.10
N GLY A 577 12.95 -12.04 -61.03
CA GLY A 577 12.92 -12.63 -59.68
C GLY A 577 14.22 -12.46 -58.89
N ASP A 578 14.28 -11.47 -58.01
CA ASP A 578 15.48 -11.09 -57.24
C ASP A 578 15.37 -11.35 -55.72
N ASP A 579 15.08 -12.60 -55.33
CA ASP A 579 15.16 -13.03 -53.93
C ASP A 579 16.61 -13.28 -53.49
N LYS A 580 17.40 -12.20 -53.37
CA LYS A 580 18.81 -12.23 -52.96
C LYS A 580 19.05 -11.42 -51.68
N GLU A 581 19.77 -12.05 -50.75
CA GLU A 581 20.29 -11.41 -49.54
C GLU A 581 21.67 -10.80 -49.82
N VAL A 582 21.95 -9.64 -49.21
CA VAL A 582 23.21 -8.91 -49.33
C VAL A 582 23.92 -8.94 -47.97
N GLN A 583 25.18 -9.37 -47.93
CA GLN A 583 25.92 -9.54 -46.67
C GLN A 583 26.37 -8.21 -46.08
N LEU A 584 26.10 -8.01 -44.80
CA LEU A 584 26.57 -6.87 -44.02
C LEU A 584 28.00 -7.15 -43.52
N ARG A 585 28.98 -6.35 -43.98
CA ARG A 585 30.36 -6.37 -43.48
C ARG A 585 30.45 -5.70 -42.11
N CYS A 586 29.83 -4.53 -41.96
CA CYS A 586 29.62 -3.88 -40.67
C CYS A 586 28.48 -2.86 -40.74
N ALA A 587 27.77 -2.67 -39.64
CA ALA A 587 27.03 -1.43 -39.37
C ALA A 587 27.42 -0.93 -37.98
N VAL A 588 27.81 0.34 -37.89
CA VAL A 588 28.20 1.01 -36.65
C VAL A 588 27.55 2.40 -36.57
N ALA A 589 27.24 2.84 -35.36
CA ALA A 589 26.84 4.21 -35.04
C ALA A 589 27.43 4.62 -33.68
N ASP A 590 28.28 5.64 -33.68
CA ASP A 590 28.86 6.28 -32.50
C ASP A 590 28.42 7.75 -32.45
N LEU A 591 27.73 8.09 -31.36
CA LEU A 591 27.15 9.41 -31.13
C LEU A 591 27.71 10.01 -29.85
N ALA A 592 28.15 11.27 -29.94
CA ALA A 592 28.49 12.08 -28.78
C ALA A 592 27.32 13.00 -28.45
N VAL A 593 26.85 12.98 -27.20
CA VAL A 593 25.73 13.80 -26.72
C VAL A 593 26.26 14.94 -25.88
N ARG A 594 25.88 16.17 -26.21
CA ARG A 594 26.20 17.39 -25.45
C ARG A 594 24.95 18.25 -25.34
N GLU A 595 24.57 18.59 -24.12
CA GLU A 595 23.43 19.47 -23.81
C GLU A 595 22.15 19.08 -24.57
N GLY A 596 21.87 17.78 -24.63
CA GLY A 596 20.72 17.20 -25.34
C GLY A 596 20.87 17.04 -26.86
N VAL A 597 21.95 17.52 -27.47
CA VAL A 597 22.23 17.32 -28.90
C VAL A 597 23.16 16.14 -29.10
N ALA A 598 22.66 15.07 -29.71
CA ALA A 598 23.45 13.92 -30.13
C ALA A 598 24.03 14.17 -31.54
N THR A 599 25.35 14.32 -31.62
CA THR A 599 26.09 14.48 -32.88
C THR A 599 26.65 13.13 -33.32
N VAL A 600 26.39 12.77 -34.58
CA VAL A 600 26.93 11.54 -35.18
C VAL A 600 28.44 11.75 -35.44
N ARG A 601 29.30 11.07 -34.67
CA ARG A 601 30.76 11.07 -34.90
C ARG A 601 31.14 10.12 -36.02
N THR A 602 30.51 8.96 -36.05
CA THR A 602 30.69 7.96 -37.10
C THR A 602 29.44 7.12 -37.19
N ALA A 603 28.77 7.11 -38.34
CA ALA A 603 27.75 6.11 -38.64
C ALA A 603 27.93 5.62 -40.06
N LYS A 604 28.32 4.35 -40.20
CA LYS A 604 28.62 3.71 -41.48
C LYS A 604 27.99 2.32 -41.51
N LEU A 605 27.36 2.02 -42.64
CA LEU A 605 26.86 0.70 -43.01
C LEU A 605 27.60 0.27 -44.28
N SER A 606 28.23 -0.90 -44.26
CA SER A 606 28.98 -1.45 -45.38
C SER A 606 28.50 -2.87 -45.66
N THR A 607 28.18 -3.14 -46.93
CA THR A 607 27.85 -4.47 -47.44
C THR A 607 28.86 -4.88 -48.51
N ASN A 608 28.67 -6.06 -49.12
CA ASN A 608 29.43 -6.46 -50.30
C ASN A 608 29.04 -5.69 -51.59
N GLU A 609 27.92 -4.97 -51.62
CA GLU A 609 27.45 -4.22 -52.81
C GLU A 609 27.54 -2.68 -52.65
N ALA A 610 27.48 -2.16 -51.42
CA ALA A 610 27.37 -0.72 -51.16
C ALA A 610 27.92 -0.28 -49.80
N VAL A 611 28.24 1.02 -49.70
CA VAL A 611 28.57 1.71 -48.45
C VAL A 611 27.60 2.88 -48.26
N VAL A 612 27.11 3.08 -47.04
CA VAL A 612 26.22 4.18 -46.66
C VAL A 612 26.80 4.88 -45.45
N ASP A 613 27.10 6.16 -45.59
CA ASP A 613 27.55 7.03 -44.49
C ASP A 613 26.42 7.94 -44.03
N VAL A 614 26.28 8.10 -42.70
CA VAL A 614 25.29 8.98 -42.08
C VAL A 614 25.99 10.03 -41.23
N THR A 615 25.58 11.28 -41.38
CA THR A 615 26.12 12.45 -40.67
C THR A 615 24.99 13.35 -40.18
N GLY A 616 25.27 14.20 -39.19
CA GLY A 616 24.31 15.19 -38.69
C GLY A 616 24.02 15.07 -37.20
N THR A 617 22.84 15.56 -36.79
CA THR A 617 22.48 15.77 -35.39
C THR A 617 21.04 15.34 -35.08
N ILE A 618 20.84 14.92 -33.83
CA ILE A 618 19.53 14.66 -33.21
C ILE A 618 19.42 15.56 -31.98
N ASP A 619 18.48 16.49 -31.96
CA ASP A 619 18.19 17.35 -30.80
C ASP A 619 17.10 16.70 -29.94
N MET A 620 17.41 16.34 -28.70
CA MET A 620 16.47 15.68 -27.77
C MET A 620 15.59 16.67 -27.00
N ALA A 621 15.95 17.96 -26.94
CA ALA A 621 15.17 18.98 -26.25
C ALA A 621 13.99 19.46 -27.10
N ASP A 622 14.19 19.55 -28.41
CA ASP A 622 13.19 19.92 -29.40
C ASP A 622 12.75 18.76 -30.31
N GLU A 623 13.28 17.56 -30.05
CA GLU A 623 12.99 16.29 -30.73
C GLU A 623 13.16 16.37 -32.25
N ARG A 624 14.20 17.08 -32.71
CA ARG A 624 14.44 17.35 -34.13
C ARG A 624 15.51 16.45 -34.71
N LEU A 625 15.23 15.94 -35.90
CA LEU A 625 16.19 15.22 -36.73
C LEU A 625 16.78 16.18 -37.77
N ASN A 626 18.08 16.09 -38.00
CA ASN A 626 18.74 16.65 -39.18
C ASN A 626 19.94 15.77 -39.56
N LEU A 627 19.64 14.68 -40.27
CA LEU A 627 20.62 13.71 -40.73
C LEU A 627 20.75 13.79 -42.25
N SER A 628 21.97 13.58 -42.76
CA SER A 628 22.29 13.40 -44.18
C SER A 628 22.85 11.99 -44.37
N VAL A 629 22.24 11.24 -45.28
CA VAL A 629 22.56 9.84 -45.61
C VAL A 629 23.14 9.82 -47.02
N LYS A 630 24.38 9.34 -47.17
CA LYS A 630 25.12 9.32 -48.42
C LYS A 630 25.36 7.88 -48.86
N PRO A 631 24.51 7.33 -49.75
CA PRO A 631 24.72 6.00 -50.33
C PRO A 631 25.76 6.05 -51.47
N ALA A 632 26.62 5.05 -51.52
CA ALA A 632 27.60 4.81 -52.57
C ALA A 632 27.61 3.32 -52.97
N SER A 633 27.52 3.04 -54.28
CA SER A 633 27.62 1.68 -54.83
C SER A 633 29.09 1.31 -54.99
N LEU A 634 29.50 0.12 -54.54
CA LEU A 634 30.82 -0.44 -54.83
C LEU A 634 30.86 -1.03 -56.25
N GLU A 635 29.73 -1.55 -56.75
CA GLU A 635 29.59 -2.02 -58.12
C GLU A 635 29.28 -0.89 -59.11
N TRP A 636 29.74 -1.05 -60.36
CA TRP A 636 29.32 -0.26 -61.52
C TRP A 636 27.82 -0.41 -61.76
N LYS A 637 27.09 0.72 -61.87
CA LYS A 637 25.64 0.70 -62.14
C LYS A 637 25.26 1.68 -63.26
N PHE A 638 24.42 1.20 -64.17
CA PHE A 638 23.74 2.01 -65.17
C PHE A 638 22.55 2.72 -64.49
N PHE A 639 22.44 4.04 -64.64
CA PHE A 639 21.35 4.87 -64.07
C PHE A 639 21.28 5.01 -62.52
N SER A 640 22.40 4.91 -61.81
CA SER A 640 22.43 5.14 -60.35
C SER A 640 22.40 6.63 -59.98
N LEU A 641 21.37 7.03 -59.23
CA LEU A 641 21.32 8.35 -58.58
C LEU A 641 22.08 8.31 -57.23
N ARG A 642 23.38 8.59 -57.25
CA ARG A 642 24.17 8.94 -56.04
C ARG A 642 23.72 10.29 -55.46
N THR A 643 22.47 10.40 -55.03
CA THR A 643 21.88 11.62 -54.48
C THR A 643 21.81 11.48 -52.96
N PRO A 644 22.41 12.39 -52.18
CA PRO A 644 22.25 12.39 -50.73
C PRO A 644 20.78 12.43 -50.34
N LEU A 645 20.40 11.61 -49.37
CA LEU A 645 19.09 11.67 -48.73
C LEU A 645 19.20 12.47 -47.44
N TYR A 646 18.10 13.09 -47.03
CA TYR A 646 17.98 13.71 -45.71
C TYR A 646 16.92 13.00 -44.87
N VAL A 647 17.12 13.03 -43.55
CA VAL A 647 16.08 12.72 -42.56
C VAL A 647 15.95 13.94 -41.65
N ARG A 648 14.85 14.68 -41.80
CA ARG A 648 14.57 15.95 -41.11
C ARG A 648 13.25 15.86 -40.35
N GLY A 649 12.78 16.97 -39.80
CA GLY A 649 11.51 17.03 -39.06
C GLY A 649 11.67 16.66 -37.59
N THR A 650 10.66 16.01 -37.02
CA THR A 650 10.61 15.63 -35.59
C THR A 650 10.65 14.12 -35.40
N LEU A 651 11.04 13.63 -34.22
CA LEU A 651 11.10 12.19 -33.93
C LEU A 651 9.77 11.46 -34.21
N GLY A 652 8.62 12.08 -33.92
CA GLY A 652 7.30 11.51 -34.20
C GLY A 652 6.77 11.75 -35.61
N LYS A 653 7.42 12.61 -36.40
CA LYS A 653 7.12 12.90 -37.81
C LYS A 653 8.42 13.20 -38.58
N PRO A 654 9.22 12.17 -38.88
CA PRO A 654 10.40 12.32 -39.72
C PRO A 654 9.99 12.59 -41.17
N ASP A 655 10.63 13.58 -41.78
CA ASP A 655 10.55 13.88 -43.21
C ASP A 655 11.77 13.28 -43.91
N VAL A 656 11.54 12.42 -44.90
CA VAL A 656 12.60 11.66 -45.59
C VAL A 656 12.51 11.95 -47.08
N GLY A 657 13.59 12.47 -47.65
CA GLY A 657 13.62 12.85 -49.08
C GLY A 657 15.03 12.91 -49.64
N ALA A 658 15.12 13.15 -50.95
CA ALA A 658 16.38 13.37 -51.66
C ALA A 658 16.72 14.86 -51.72
N GLU A 659 18.00 15.22 -51.63
CA GLU A 659 18.41 16.62 -51.74
C GLU A 659 18.13 17.19 -53.16
N PRO A 660 17.35 18.28 -53.29
CA PRO A 660 16.93 18.78 -54.60
C PRO A 660 18.05 19.45 -55.39
N GLY A 661 19.07 20.00 -54.72
CA GLY A 661 20.18 20.72 -55.38
C GLY A 661 20.92 19.86 -56.41
N PRO A 662 21.50 18.70 -56.03
CA PRO A 662 22.14 17.78 -56.98
C PRO A 662 21.21 17.27 -58.09
N LEU A 663 19.90 17.13 -57.81
CA LEU A 663 18.91 16.70 -58.81
C LEU A 663 18.63 17.78 -59.85
N LEU A 664 18.40 19.02 -59.41
CA LEU A 664 18.17 20.18 -60.29
C LEU A 664 19.40 20.49 -61.15
N LEU A 665 20.60 20.38 -60.59
CA LEU A 665 21.85 20.64 -61.30
C LEU A 665 22.10 19.57 -62.38
N ARG A 666 21.79 18.29 -62.10
CA ARG A 666 21.81 17.21 -63.11
C ARG A 666 20.72 17.38 -64.17
N ALA A 667 19.51 17.78 -63.79
CA ALA A 667 18.42 18.04 -64.75
C ALA A 667 18.76 19.21 -65.70
N GLY A 668 19.30 20.31 -65.16
CA GLY A 668 19.77 21.44 -65.98
C GLY A 668 20.91 21.05 -66.91
N ALA A 669 21.88 20.26 -66.45
CA ALA A 669 22.96 19.73 -67.29
C ALA A 669 22.44 18.80 -68.41
N ALA A 670 21.46 17.95 -68.11
CA ALA A 670 20.82 17.08 -69.11
C ALA A 670 20.05 17.88 -70.17
N ILE A 671 19.35 18.95 -69.78
CA ILE A 671 18.66 19.86 -70.72
C ILE A 671 19.69 20.60 -71.60
N ALA A 672 20.77 21.13 -71.02
CA ALA A 672 21.83 21.79 -71.78
C ALA A 672 22.51 20.84 -72.78
N ALA A 673 22.80 19.59 -72.38
CA ALA A 673 23.33 18.56 -73.25
C ALA A 673 22.34 18.15 -74.36
N ALA A 674 21.03 18.10 -74.06
CA ALA A 674 20.00 17.79 -75.05
C ALA A 674 19.86 18.86 -76.12
N VAL A 675 20.06 20.13 -75.76
CA VAL A 675 20.09 21.25 -76.72
C VAL A 675 21.38 21.26 -77.54
N ALA A 676 22.53 20.94 -76.92
CA ALA A 676 23.84 20.99 -77.60
C ALA A 676 24.12 19.78 -78.51
N ALA A 677 23.69 18.57 -78.15
CA ALA A 677 23.95 17.35 -78.91
C ALA A 677 22.87 16.26 -78.69
N PRO A 678 21.67 16.40 -79.29
CA PRO A 678 20.55 15.47 -79.07
C PRO A 678 20.91 14.00 -79.35
N ALA A 679 21.67 13.74 -80.41
CA ALA A 679 22.07 12.39 -80.80
C ALA A 679 23.12 11.74 -79.87
N ALA A 680 23.90 12.54 -79.12
CA ALA A 680 24.91 12.02 -78.20
C ALA A 680 24.29 11.44 -76.93
N LEU A 681 23.16 11.98 -76.47
CA LEU A 681 22.44 11.50 -75.28
C LEU A 681 21.87 10.08 -75.44
N ALA A 682 21.65 9.60 -76.66
CA ALA A 682 21.13 8.26 -76.92
C ALA A 682 22.19 7.15 -76.77
N LEU A 683 23.48 7.49 -76.77
CA LEU A 683 24.60 6.54 -76.85
C LEU A 683 25.63 6.67 -75.72
N ILE A 684 25.52 7.70 -74.86
CA ILE A 684 26.31 7.78 -73.63
C ILE A 684 25.50 7.13 -72.52
N PRO A 685 25.77 5.86 -72.13
CA PRO A 685 25.16 5.32 -70.93
C PRO A 685 25.63 6.17 -69.74
N VAL A 686 24.70 6.63 -68.90
CA VAL A 686 25.02 7.33 -67.66
C VAL A 686 25.57 6.31 -66.67
N THR A 687 26.85 5.98 -66.88
CA THR A 687 27.64 5.06 -66.09
C THR A 687 28.25 5.81 -64.94
N VAL A 688 28.11 5.24 -63.75
CA VAL A 688 28.78 5.74 -62.56
C VAL A 688 29.76 4.64 -62.15
N PRO A 689 31.07 4.92 -62.10
CA PRO A 689 32.03 3.91 -61.65
C PRO A 689 31.73 3.47 -60.21
N GLY A 690 32.35 2.37 -59.79
CA GLY A 690 32.32 1.97 -58.37
C GLY A 690 32.88 3.08 -57.48
N ALA A 691 32.48 3.10 -56.21
CA ALA A 691 33.18 3.84 -55.17
C ALA A 691 34.34 2.99 -54.61
N ASP A 692 35.41 3.65 -54.15
CA ASP A 692 36.54 2.98 -53.54
C ASP A 692 36.15 2.30 -52.21
N ASP A 693 36.67 1.10 -51.97
CA ASP A 693 36.35 0.27 -50.81
C ASP A 693 37.19 0.64 -49.56
N ASP A 694 37.06 1.89 -49.12
CA ASP A 694 37.72 2.41 -47.90
C ASP A 694 37.09 1.89 -46.59
N ALA A 695 36.24 0.85 -46.67
CA ALA A 695 35.44 0.35 -45.56
C ALA A 695 36.27 -0.53 -44.60
N GLN A 696 37.18 0.09 -43.84
CA GLN A 696 37.92 -0.54 -42.75
C GLN A 696 36.98 -0.92 -41.58
N CYS A 697 36.17 -1.97 -41.75
CA CYS A 697 35.17 -2.40 -40.77
C CYS A 697 35.77 -2.89 -39.45
N ALA A 698 36.96 -3.49 -39.47
CA ALA A 698 37.63 -4.02 -38.27
C ALA A 698 37.93 -2.94 -37.20
N PRO A 699 38.61 -1.81 -37.49
CA PRO A 699 38.81 -0.75 -36.50
C PRO A 699 37.50 -0.08 -36.07
N LEU A 700 36.51 0.05 -36.96
CA LEU A 700 35.20 0.60 -36.62
C LEU A 700 34.43 -0.26 -35.61
N LEU A 701 34.42 -1.58 -35.78
CA LEU A 701 33.84 -2.53 -34.82
C LEU A 701 34.64 -2.58 -33.51
N ALA A 702 35.98 -2.51 -33.59
CA ALA A 702 36.83 -2.44 -32.41
C ALA A 702 36.59 -1.15 -31.59
N GLN A 703 36.27 -0.02 -32.24
CA GLN A 703 35.88 1.22 -31.57
C GLN A 703 34.45 1.15 -31.00
N ALA A 704 33.51 0.58 -31.74
CA ALA A 704 32.11 0.45 -31.31
C ALA A 704 31.92 -0.45 -30.08
N THR A 705 32.83 -1.42 -29.88
CA THR A 705 32.84 -2.33 -28.72
C THR A 705 33.52 -1.77 -27.46
N GLN A 706 34.22 -0.62 -27.56
CA GLN A 706 34.79 0.04 -26.38
C GLN A 706 33.70 0.56 -25.43
N PRO A 707 33.97 0.64 -24.11
CA PRO A 707 33.02 1.22 -23.16
C PRO A 707 32.72 2.68 -23.47
N VAL A 708 31.44 3.03 -23.40
CA VAL A 708 30.93 4.41 -23.49
C VAL A 708 31.12 5.15 -22.16
N LYS A 709 31.22 6.48 -22.21
CA LYS A 709 31.41 7.33 -21.02
C LYS A 709 30.24 8.29 -20.83
N ALA A 710 29.65 8.29 -19.63
CA ALA A 710 28.70 9.34 -19.23
C ALA A 710 29.41 10.70 -19.18
N GLY A 711 28.74 11.75 -19.66
CA GLY A 711 29.27 13.11 -19.63
C GLY A 711 29.25 13.72 -18.22
N ARG A 712 29.91 14.88 -18.07
CA ARG A 712 29.69 15.73 -16.89
C ARG A 712 28.28 16.33 -16.97
N ALA A 713 27.57 16.39 -15.85
CA ALA A 713 26.32 17.15 -15.77
C ALA A 713 26.68 18.64 -15.66
N ASN A 714 26.44 19.38 -16.74
CA ASN A 714 26.50 20.84 -16.72
C ASN A 714 25.22 21.42 -16.10
N ALA A 715 25.29 22.62 -15.52
CA ALA A 715 24.11 23.40 -15.18
C ALA A 715 23.34 23.75 -16.47
N PRO A 716 21.99 23.84 -16.44
CA PRO A 716 21.23 24.17 -17.63
C PRO A 716 21.63 25.56 -18.16
N ALA A 717 22.06 25.62 -19.42
CA ALA A 717 22.32 26.88 -20.09
C ALA A 717 21.04 27.71 -20.14
N ALA A 718 21.13 28.99 -19.74
CA ALA A 718 20.00 29.91 -19.81
C ALA A 718 19.64 30.15 -21.28
N ARG A 719 18.58 29.50 -21.78
CA ARG A 719 18.06 29.75 -23.14
C ARG A 719 17.54 31.19 -23.21
N THR A 720 18.31 32.07 -23.87
CA THR A 720 17.82 33.39 -24.31
C THR A 720 16.60 33.17 -25.20
N PRO A 721 15.46 33.86 -24.97
CA PRO A 721 14.30 33.72 -25.85
C PRO A 721 14.66 34.14 -27.27
N SER A 722 14.40 33.29 -28.25
CA SER A 722 14.38 33.69 -29.66
C SER A 722 13.24 34.69 -29.86
N ARG A 723 13.57 35.88 -30.38
CA ARG A 723 12.62 36.90 -30.80
C ARG A 723 11.85 36.49 -32.05
#